data_AF-A0A0Q8R5D3-F1
#
_entry.id   AF-A0A0Q8R5D3-F1
#
_cell.length_a   1.000
_cell.length_b   1.000
_cell.length_c   1.000
_cell.angle_alpha   90.00
_cell.angle_beta   90.00
_cell.angle_gamma   90.00
#
_symmetry.space_group_name_H-M   'P 1'
#
loop_
_entity.id
_entity.type
_entity.pdbx_description
1 polymer ?
#
loop_
_entity_poly.entity_id
_entity_poly.type
_entity_poly.pdbx_seq_one_letter_code
_entity_poly.pdbx_strand_id
1 'polypeptide(L)'
;MAERSFAAEVERLKLGEGETFVGEGILAVTKALLQSGVAYVGGYQGSPISHLMDVFADANDLLASLGVHFEASASEATAAAMLAASVNYPLRGAVAWKSVVGTNVASDALSNVASGGVTGGALVIVGEDYGEGSSIMQERTHAFAMKSQMWLMDPRPNLPSIVDAVESAFQLSEASNTPVMLEMRVRSCHMTGSFVAKDNVRPAMTVDEAAASPVRDTNRIVLPPANFLHEVEKVEKRWPAGIAFVRDNKLNEWFGPDEGEVGLIVQGGLFNSLNRGLELLGLSDALGASQLPIYCLNVTYPLIPDEVAAFCHGKRAVLILEEGQPEFIEHELNTLVRRADLQTRIVGKDVLPRAGDYTAETMARGVRKFAAEWLPSLDLPDISIVPLPTPVASQIPQRPAGFCTGCPERPIFTSMKLLERELGPAHVSADIGCHLFSILPPFNIGNTTMGYGLGTAGASAFKPKDKRAIAVMGDGGFWHNGLTSGIGNAVFNKDDTVTVIIDNGYSAATGGQDILSSRADNRARTTRHPIERAVRGIGAGWVRTVNRTYDLKRMTAALREAMTSPERGPKIVIAQSECMLNKQRREKPVVRKAMSEGKRVERERFGIDPDTCTGDHSCIRLSGCPSLSIKPNPDPLRQDPIAHVDNSCVGCGLCGEVSHAAVLCPSFYRANIVANPGRWEGWWKTLRSRLIGGLQARDARVRAARAF
;
A
#
# COMPACT_ATOMS: atom_id res chain seq x y z
N MET A 1 0.18 17.47 -1.01
CA MET A 1 -0.65 17.11 -2.17
C MET A 1 -0.48 15.63 -2.41
N ALA A 2 -1.53 14.86 -2.20
CA ALA A 2 -1.56 13.44 -2.49
C ALA A 2 -1.37 13.16 -4.00
N GLU A 3 -1.11 11.90 -4.34
CA GLU A 3 -0.96 11.42 -5.72
C GLU A 3 -2.14 11.75 -6.62
N ARG A 4 -3.35 11.70 -6.06
CA ARG A 4 -4.62 12.02 -6.71
C ARG A 4 -5.42 12.92 -5.76
N SER A 5 -6.00 13.99 -6.29
CA SER A 5 -7.05 14.72 -5.58
C SER A 5 -8.39 14.19 -6.05
N PHE A 6 -9.32 14.09 -5.12
CA PHE A 6 -10.70 13.69 -5.33
C PHE A 6 -11.66 14.88 -5.19
N ALA A 7 -11.17 16.12 -5.20
CA ALA A 7 -11.99 17.30 -4.98
C ALA A 7 -13.20 17.40 -5.93
N ALA A 8 -13.07 16.94 -7.18
CA ALA A 8 -14.19 16.90 -8.13
C ALA A 8 -15.12 15.70 -7.86
N GLU A 9 -14.55 14.55 -7.52
CA GLU A 9 -15.29 13.32 -7.22
C GLU A 9 -16.06 13.40 -5.89
N VAL A 10 -15.56 14.13 -4.90
CA VAL A 10 -16.18 14.36 -3.59
C VAL A 10 -17.51 15.10 -3.71
N GLU A 11 -17.72 15.90 -4.76
CA GLU A 11 -19.02 16.53 -5.01
C GLU A 11 -20.14 15.49 -5.21
N ARG A 12 -19.81 14.28 -5.67
CA ARG A 12 -20.77 13.17 -5.80
C ARG A 12 -21.25 12.63 -4.45
N LEU A 13 -20.54 12.93 -3.36
CA LEU A 13 -20.97 12.53 -2.01
C LEU A 13 -22.19 13.34 -1.53
N LYS A 14 -22.53 14.45 -2.20
CA LYS A 14 -23.69 15.30 -1.88
C LYS A 14 -25.00 14.83 -2.50
N LEU A 15 -24.96 13.83 -3.40
CA LEU A 15 -26.16 13.26 -4.02
C LEU A 15 -27.14 12.79 -2.94
N GLY A 16 -28.41 13.16 -3.06
CA GLY A 16 -29.48 12.83 -2.13
C GLY A 16 -30.28 11.61 -2.53
N GLU A 17 -31.39 11.39 -1.82
CA GLU A 17 -32.30 10.27 -2.04
C GLU A 17 -32.80 10.18 -3.48
N GLY A 18 -32.66 8.99 -4.08
CA GLY A 18 -33.14 8.70 -5.44
C GLY A 18 -32.17 9.12 -6.55
N GLU A 19 -31.13 9.89 -6.25
CA GLU A 19 -30.10 10.25 -7.23
C GLU A 19 -29.16 9.07 -7.50
N THR A 20 -28.67 8.94 -8.74
CA THR A 20 -27.75 7.86 -9.11
C THR A 20 -26.30 8.27 -8.86
N PHE A 21 -25.64 7.59 -7.93
CA PHE A 21 -24.19 7.69 -7.77
C PHE A 21 -23.50 6.84 -8.85
N VAL A 22 -22.42 7.38 -9.44
CA VAL A 22 -21.50 6.64 -10.32
C VAL A 22 -20.08 6.93 -9.87
N GLY A 23 -19.24 5.92 -9.67
CA GLY A 23 -17.88 6.13 -9.20
C GLY A 23 -17.11 4.87 -8.83
N GLU A 24 -15.97 5.06 -8.18
CA GLU A 24 -15.10 3.99 -7.67
C GLU A 24 -15.58 3.49 -6.29
N GLY A 25 -15.22 2.26 -5.94
CA GLY A 25 -15.63 1.62 -4.68
C GLY A 25 -15.30 2.43 -3.42
N ILE A 26 -14.12 3.06 -3.35
CA ILE A 26 -13.72 3.88 -2.20
C ILE A 26 -14.64 5.08 -1.96
N LEU A 27 -15.16 5.72 -3.01
CA LEU A 27 -16.10 6.84 -2.88
C LEU A 27 -17.48 6.34 -2.47
N ALA A 28 -17.88 5.16 -2.94
CA ALA A 28 -19.13 4.52 -2.54
C ALA A 28 -19.11 4.19 -1.03
N VAL A 29 -17.98 3.69 -0.51
CA VAL A 29 -17.79 3.49 0.94
C VAL A 29 -17.94 4.82 1.70
N THR A 30 -17.27 5.89 1.26
CA THR A 30 -17.43 7.21 1.92
C THR A 30 -18.88 7.70 1.89
N LYS A 31 -19.58 7.53 0.77
CA LYS A 31 -21.00 7.89 0.66
C LYS A 31 -21.86 7.05 1.63
N ALA A 32 -21.62 5.75 1.72
CA ALA A 32 -22.33 4.86 2.63
C ALA A 32 -22.10 5.24 4.11
N LEU A 33 -20.88 5.66 4.48
CA LEU A 33 -20.57 6.15 5.83
C LEU A 33 -21.40 7.41 6.17
N LEU A 34 -21.52 8.35 5.23
CA LEU A 34 -22.33 9.57 5.40
C LEU A 34 -23.83 9.26 5.48
N GLN A 35 -24.34 8.35 4.65
CA GLN A 35 -25.72 7.85 4.72
C GLN A 35 -26.02 7.14 6.04
N SER A 36 -24.99 6.52 6.65
CA SER A 36 -25.10 5.81 7.92
C SER A 36 -25.04 6.72 9.14
N GLY A 37 -24.89 8.04 9.00
CA GLY A 37 -24.78 8.94 10.16
C GLY A 37 -23.55 8.65 11.01
N VAL A 38 -22.40 8.42 10.37
CA VAL A 38 -21.11 8.27 11.05
C VAL A 38 -20.79 9.54 11.86
N ALA A 39 -20.29 9.38 13.09
CA ALA A 39 -19.91 10.49 13.96
C ALA A 39 -18.42 10.85 13.85
N TYR A 40 -17.57 9.88 13.51
CA TYR A 40 -16.17 10.12 13.25
C TYR A 40 -15.56 9.09 12.28
N VAL A 41 -14.61 9.56 11.48
CA VAL A 41 -13.85 8.73 10.53
C VAL A 41 -12.34 8.97 10.70
N GLY A 42 -11.55 7.91 10.56
CA GLY A 42 -10.09 8.04 10.58
C GLY A 42 -9.36 6.88 9.95
N GLY A 43 -8.04 6.84 10.08
CA GLY A 43 -7.25 5.77 9.49
C GLY A 43 -5.80 6.11 9.23
N TYR A 44 -5.08 5.09 8.75
CA TYR A 44 -3.72 5.18 8.24
C TYR A 44 -3.70 4.71 6.79
N GLN A 45 -3.00 5.43 5.92
CA GLN A 45 -2.95 5.11 4.50
C GLN A 45 -2.30 3.75 4.22
N GLY A 46 -2.86 3.01 3.27
CA GLY A 46 -2.24 1.78 2.77
C GLY A 46 -3.01 1.16 1.61
N SER A 47 -2.27 0.64 0.62
CA SER A 47 -2.84 0.01 -0.58
C SER A 47 -3.52 -1.32 -0.19
N PRO A 48 -4.71 -1.64 -0.73
CA PRO A 48 -5.39 -1.02 -1.89
C PRO A 48 -6.26 0.20 -1.60
N ILE A 49 -6.53 0.52 -0.33
CA ILE A 49 -7.44 1.61 0.06
C ILE A 49 -6.72 2.94 0.38
N SER A 50 -5.49 3.15 -0.10
CA SER A 50 -4.69 4.36 0.21
C SER A 50 -5.47 5.65 -0.05
N HIS A 51 -6.25 5.68 -1.12
CA HIS A 51 -7.02 6.85 -1.53
C HIS A 51 -8.25 7.13 -0.65
N LEU A 52 -8.70 6.20 0.19
CA LEU A 52 -9.83 6.44 1.09
C LEU A 52 -9.53 7.60 2.06
N MET A 53 -8.29 7.67 2.57
CA MET A 53 -7.83 8.77 3.41
C MET A 53 -7.74 10.10 2.66
N ASP A 54 -7.39 10.06 1.37
CA ASP A 54 -7.37 11.24 0.51
C ASP A 54 -8.80 11.74 0.24
N VAL A 55 -9.75 10.83 0.04
CA VAL A 55 -11.19 11.15 -0.09
C VAL A 55 -11.71 11.80 1.20
N PHE A 56 -11.41 11.24 2.39
CA PHE A 56 -11.82 11.86 3.65
C PHE A 56 -11.23 13.26 3.84
N ALA A 57 -9.95 13.45 3.46
CA ALA A 57 -9.30 14.74 3.55
C ALA A 57 -9.94 15.78 2.60
N ASP A 58 -10.21 15.40 1.36
CA ASP A 58 -10.87 16.28 0.38
C ASP A 58 -12.37 16.51 0.72
N ALA A 59 -13.02 15.57 1.41
CA ALA A 59 -14.40 15.68 1.90
C ALA A 59 -14.56 16.34 3.28
N ASN A 60 -13.48 16.84 3.88
CA ASN A 60 -13.48 17.33 5.27
C ASN A 60 -14.52 18.44 5.52
N ASP A 61 -14.72 19.35 4.57
CA ASP A 61 -15.71 20.42 4.72
C ASP A 61 -17.15 19.88 4.74
N LEU A 62 -17.43 18.84 3.94
CA LEU A 62 -18.73 18.14 3.96
C LEU A 62 -18.92 17.38 5.28
N LEU A 63 -17.91 16.63 5.73
CA LEU A 63 -17.91 15.90 7.00
C LEU A 63 -18.18 16.86 8.17
N ALA A 64 -17.45 17.98 8.25
CA ALA A 64 -17.61 18.99 9.29
C ALA A 64 -19.00 19.64 9.26
N SER A 65 -19.58 19.87 8.07
CA SER A 65 -20.94 20.43 7.96
C SER A 65 -22.03 19.54 8.58
N LEU A 66 -21.76 18.24 8.68
CA LEU A 66 -22.63 17.25 9.33
C LEU A 66 -22.21 16.97 10.79
N GLY A 67 -21.18 17.64 11.31
CA GLY A 67 -20.66 17.38 12.66
C GLY A 67 -19.85 16.08 12.78
N VAL A 68 -19.32 15.58 11.66
CA VAL A 68 -18.46 14.39 11.63
C VAL A 68 -17.00 14.78 11.87
N HIS A 69 -16.36 14.14 12.85
CA HIS A 69 -14.93 14.33 13.11
C HIS A 69 -14.07 13.51 12.14
N PHE A 70 -13.07 14.13 11.51
CA PHE A 70 -12.11 13.44 10.67
C PHE A 70 -10.70 13.52 11.25
N GLU A 71 -10.01 12.38 11.31
CA GLU A 71 -8.61 12.32 11.73
C GLU A 71 -7.77 11.43 10.82
N ALA A 72 -6.70 11.99 10.25
CA ALA A 72 -5.64 11.15 9.67
C ALA A 72 -4.66 10.79 10.78
N SER A 73 -4.63 9.52 11.15
CA SER A 73 -3.87 9.02 12.29
C SER A 73 -2.39 8.84 11.94
N ALA A 74 -1.52 8.85 12.96
CA ALA A 74 -0.10 8.61 12.77
C ALA A 74 0.26 7.12 12.58
N SER A 75 -0.63 6.21 12.97
CA SER A 75 -0.52 4.76 12.83
C SER A 75 -1.89 4.09 12.88
N GLU A 76 -1.96 2.83 12.46
CA GLU A 76 -3.14 1.98 12.59
C GLU A 76 -3.52 1.73 14.05
N ALA A 77 -2.55 1.69 14.97
CA ALA A 77 -2.80 1.59 16.40
C ALA A 77 -3.59 2.80 16.91
N THR A 78 -3.18 4.02 16.52
CA THR A 78 -3.92 5.23 16.86
C THR A 78 -5.30 5.23 16.21
N ALA A 79 -5.40 4.87 14.92
CA ALA A 79 -6.68 4.77 14.24
C ALA A 79 -7.64 3.80 14.95
N ALA A 80 -7.21 2.57 15.22
CA ALA A 80 -8.01 1.58 15.93
C ALA A 80 -8.40 2.04 17.34
N ALA A 81 -7.52 2.75 18.05
CA ALA A 81 -7.82 3.29 19.38
C ALA A 81 -8.92 4.38 19.35
N MET A 82 -9.11 5.09 18.22
CA MET A 82 -10.22 6.04 18.09
C MET A 82 -11.59 5.36 18.27
N LEU A 83 -11.71 4.06 17.96
CA LEU A 83 -12.95 3.31 18.14
C LEU A 83 -13.40 3.24 19.61
N ALA A 84 -12.52 3.56 20.57
CA ALA A 84 -12.88 3.67 21.97
C ALA A 84 -13.98 4.71 22.24
N ALA A 85 -14.14 5.72 21.36
CA ALA A 85 -15.21 6.70 21.46
C ALA A 85 -16.61 6.05 21.31
N SER A 86 -16.72 4.90 20.65
CA SER A 86 -17.99 4.17 20.49
C SER A 86 -18.32 3.23 21.65
N VAL A 87 -17.43 3.10 22.65
CA VAL A 87 -17.62 2.14 23.75
C VAL A 87 -18.79 2.54 24.67
N ASN A 88 -18.80 3.79 25.15
CA ASN A 88 -19.79 4.27 26.12
C ASN A 88 -20.86 5.20 25.50
N TYR A 89 -20.76 5.46 24.20
CA TYR A 89 -21.61 6.43 23.52
C TYR A 89 -22.19 5.83 22.24
N PRO A 90 -23.40 6.24 21.82
CA PRO A 90 -24.01 5.82 20.56
C PRO A 90 -23.38 6.53 19.35
N LEU A 91 -22.05 6.63 19.33
CA LEU A 91 -21.28 7.23 18.23
C LEU A 91 -20.94 6.13 17.21
N ARG A 92 -21.39 6.30 15.96
CA ARG A 92 -20.93 5.45 14.87
C ARG A 92 -19.51 5.87 14.46
N GLY A 93 -18.56 4.95 14.51
CA GLY A 93 -17.15 5.21 14.21
C GLY A 93 -16.62 4.33 13.08
N ALA A 94 -15.85 4.89 12.16
CA ALA A 94 -15.17 4.11 11.12
C ALA A 94 -13.68 4.42 11.02
N VAL A 95 -12.86 3.38 10.90
CA VAL A 95 -11.40 3.50 10.79
C VAL A 95 -10.88 2.65 9.63
N ALA A 96 -9.80 3.07 8.97
CA ALA A 96 -9.31 2.39 7.77
C ALA A 96 -7.78 2.18 7.74
N TRP A 97 -7.34 1.04 7.21
CA TRP A 97 -5.92 0.74 6.90
C TRP A 97 -5.73 -0.46 5.95
N LYS A 98 -4.48 -0.72 5.56
CA LYS A 98 -4.09 -1.89 4.75
C LYS A 98 -4.07 -3.17 5.56
N SER A 99 -4.71 -4.21 5.02
CA SER A 99 -4.68 -5.65 5.34
C SER A 99 -4.01 -6.07 6.67
N VAL A 100 -3.37 -7.22 6.65
CA VAL A 100 -2.81 -7.86 7.85
C VAL A 100 -1.68 -7.03 8.48
N VAL A 101 -0.89 -6.32 7.68
CA VAL A 101 0.25 -5.54 8.17
C VAL A 101 -0.18 -4.35 9.03
N GLY A 102 -1.25 -3.65 8.65
CA GLY A 102 -1.83 -2.59 9.47
C GLY A 102 -2.59 -3.17 10.67
N THR A 103 -3.26 -4.30 10.48
CA THR A 103 -3.99 -4.98 11.55
C THR A 103 -3.05 -5.53 12.64
N ASN A 104 -1.85 -5.96 12.28
CA ASN A 104 -0.78 -6.31 13.23
C ASN A 104 -0.48 -5.14 14.18
N VAL A 105 -0.31 -3.94 13.62
CA VAL A 105 -0.04 -2.71 14.39
C VAL A 105 -1.26 -2.33 15.24
N ALA A 106 -2.47 -2.47 14.70
CA ALA A 106 -3.72 -2.17 15.38
C ALA A 106 -4.15 -3.19 16.45
N SER A 107 -3.52 -4.37 16.49
CA SER A 107 -4.10 -5.53 17.17
C SER A 107 -4.34 -5.33 18.68
N ASP A 108 -3.51 -4.55 19.37
CA ASP A 108 -3.70 -4.29 20.80
C ASP A 108 -4.96 -3.45 21.05
N ALA A 109 -5.11 -2.34 20.31
CA ALA A 109 -6.28 -1.48 20.38
C ALA A 109 -7.57 -2.24 20.00
N LEU A 110 -7.53 -3.06 18.94
CA LEU A 110 -8.66 -3.91 18.53
C LEU A 110 -9.06 -4.91 19.61
N SER A 111 -8.09 -5.54 20.28
CA SER A 111 -8.37 -6.50 21.36
C SER A 111 -9.08 -5.83 22.53
N ASN A 112 -8.67 -4.60 22.89
CA ASN A 112 -9.28 -3.82 23.96
C ASN A 112 -10.71 -3.38 23.61
N VAL A 113 -10.91 -2.77 22.43
CA VAL A 113 -12.25 -2.31 21.99
C VAL A 113 -13.20 -3.50 21.83
N ALA A 114 -12.74 -4.61 21.24
CA ALA A 114 -13.57 -5.80 21.08
C ALA A 114 -13.91 -6.44 22.43
N SER A 115 -13.01 -6.42 23.43
CA SER A 115 -13.25 -6.94 24.77
C SER A 115 -14.43 -6.24 25.44
N GLY A 116 -14.34 -4.93 25.69
CA GLY A 116 -15.41 -4.18 26.35
C GLY A 116 -16.71 -4.14 25.52
N GLY A 117 -16.61 -4.29 24.21
CA GLY A 117 -17.73 -4.12 23.29
C GLY A 117 -18.00 -2.65 23.00
N VAL A 118 -18.91 -2.40 22.07
CA VAL A 118 -19.26 -1.04 21.63
C VAL A 118 -20.76 -0.79 21.78
N THR A 119 -21.10 0.45 22.17
CA THR A 119 -22.49 0.92 22.25
C THR A 119 -22.93 1.52 20.92
N GLY A 120 -22.11 2.40 20.34
CA GLY A 120 -22.29 2.88 18.97
C GLY A 120 -21.62 1.94 17.97
N GLY A 121 -22.15 1.84 16.75
CA GLY A 121 -21.58 0.92 15.76
C GLY A 121 -20.13 1.28 15.43
N ALA A 122 -19.24 0.27 15.41
CA ALA A 122 -17.83 0.45 15.11
C ALA A 122 -17.42 -0.38 13.88
N LEU A 123 -16.85 0.29 12.87
CA LEU A 123 -16.47 -0.30 11.60
C LEU A 123 -14.97 -0.15 11.35
N VAL A 124 -14.33 -1.25 10.95
CA VAL A 124 -12.93 -1.29 10.54
C VAL A 124 -12.88 -1.64 9.04
N ILE A 125 -12.52 -0.69 8.20
CA ILE A 125 -12.40 -0.87 6.75
C ILE A 125 -10.98 -1.32 6.42
N VAL A 126 -10.84 -2.56 5.98
CA VAL A 126 -9.53 -3.19 5.73
C VAL A 126 -9.33 -3.38 4.23
N GLY A 127 -8.31 -2.75 3.67
CA GLY A 127 -7.92 -3.02 2.29
C GLY A 127 -7.21 -4.37 2.20
N GLU A 128 -7.91 -5.43 1.80
CA GLU A 128 -7.38 -6.79 1.71
C GLU A 128 -6.74 -7.04 0.33
N ASP A 129 -5.57 -7.66 0.32
CA ASP A 129 -4.79 -7.91 -0.89
C ASP A 129 -4.05 -9.25 -0.87
N TYR A 130 -4.54 -10.23 -0.09
CA TYR A 130 -4.05 -11.60 -0.12
C TYR A 130 -4.00 -12.13 -1.56
N GLY A 131 -2.89 -12.80 -1.90
CA GLY A 131 -2.67 -13.37 -3.23
C GLY A 131 -2.27 -12.33 -4.27
N GLU A 132 -2.60 -11.06 -4.05
CA GLU A 132 -2.28 -9.97 -4.95
C GLU A 132 -0.88 -9.40 -4.65
N GLY A 133 -0.17 -8.99 -5.72
CA GLY A 133 1.28 -8.69 -5.67
C GLY A 133 1.70 -7.42 -4.91
N SER A 134 0.79 -6.77 -4.18
CA SER A 134 1.03 -5.51 -3.46
C SER A 134 1.37 -5.68 -1.98
N SER A 135 1.16 -6.86 -1.39
CA SER A 135 1.52 -7.12 0.01
C SER A 135 2.94 -7.68 0.15
N ILE A 136 3.65 -7.23 1.19
CA ILE A 136 5.00 -7.70 1.53
C ILE A 136 4.94 -9.04 2.25
N MET A 137 3.88 -9.28 3.04
CA MET A 137 3.60 -10.53 3.74
C MET A 137 2.22 -11.05 3.31
N GLN A 138 2.17 -12.30 2.88
CA GLN A 138 0.96 -12.94 2.37
C GLN A 138 0.25 -13.67 3.52
N GLU A 139 -0.54 -12.91 4.29
CA GLU A 139 -1.35 -13.38 5.43
C GLU A 139 -2.75 -12.77 5.36
N ARG A 140 -3.71 -13.33 6.12
CA ARG A 140 -5.14 -12.95 6.04
C ARG A 140 -5.58 -12.16 7.27
N THR A 141 -6.37 -11.11 7.05
CA THR A 141 -7.02 -10.35 8.13
C THR A 141 -7.99 -11.20 8.95
N HIS A 142 -8.57 -12.24 8.34
CA HIS A 142 -9.52 -13.17 8.96
C HIS A 142 -9.08 -13.68 10.35
N ALA A 143 -7.79 -14.00 10.53
CA ALA A 143 -7.27 -14.48 11.81
C ALA A 143 -7.46 -13.47 12.96
N PHE A 144 -7.44 -12.16 12.66
CA PHE A 144 -7.66 -11.10 13.66
C PHE A 144 -9.12 -10.96 14.05
N ALA A 145 -10.03 -11.12 13.09
CA ALA A 145 -11.47 -11.16 13.35
C ALA A 145 -11.79 -12.30 14.33
N MET A 146 -11.24 -13.50 14.08
CA MET A 146 -11.38 -14.65 14.96
C MET A 146 -10.74 -14.42 16.34
N LYS A 147 -9.47 -13.97 16.37
CA LYS A 147 -8.71 -13.71 17.61
C LYS A 147 -9.45 -12.77 18.55
N SER A 148 -10.01 -11.68 18.03
CA SER A 148 -10.66 -10.64 18.84
C SER A 148 -12.18 -10.84 18.98
N GLN A 149 -12.75 -11.81 18.26
CA GLN A 149 -14.19 -12.03 18.11
C GLN A 149 -14.91 -10.78 17.59
N MET A 150 -14.45 -10.30 16.44
CA MET A 150 -15.05 -9.22 15.66
C MET A 150 -15.67 -9.81 14.40
N TRP A 151 -16.80 -9.29 13.93
CA TRP A 151 -17.44 -9.84 12.73
C TRP A 151 -16.69 -9.40 11.47
N LEU A 152 -16.67 -10.24 10.45
CA LEU A 152 -15.94 -10.03 9.21
C LEU A 152 -16.89 -10.10 8.03
N MET A 153 -17.02 -8.98 7.33
CA MET A 153 -17.77 -8.85 6.10
C MET A 153 -16.81 -8.78 4.92
N ASP A 154 -17.06 -9.55 3.87
CA ASP A 154 -16.31 -9.57 2.62
C ASP A 154 -17.30 -9.46 1.45
N PRO A 155 -17.88 -8.26 1.23
CA PRO A 155 -19.01 -8.08 0.34
C PRO A 155 -18.66 -8.39 -1.11
N ARG A 156 -19.67 -8.85 -1.86
CA ARG A 156 -19.60 -9.04 -3.30
C ARG A 156 -19.07 -7.77 -4.00
N PRO A 157 -18.14 -7.89 -4.97
CA PRO A 157 -17.53 -6.73 -5.64
C PRO A 157 -18.50 -6.07 -6.62
N ASN A 158 -19.44 -5.30 -6.08
CA ASN A 158 -20.31 -4.34 -6.77
C ASN A 158 -20.72 -3.22 -5.81
N LEU A 159 -21.02 -2.02 -6.33
CA LEU A 159 -21.28 -0.86 -5.46
C LEU A 159 -22.51 -1.02 -4.56
N PRO A 160 -23.68 -1.51 -5.03
CA PRO A 160 -24.82 -1.78 -4.16
C PRO A 160 -24.47 -2.64 -2.95
N SER A 161 -23.86 -3.82 -3.16
CA SER A 161 -23.48 -4.73 -2.06
C SER A 161 -22.46 -4.10 -1.10
N ILE A 162 -21.52 -3.29 -1.61
CA ILE A 162 -20.53 -2.60 -0.76
C ILE A 162 -21.19 -1.52 0.11
N VAL A 163 -22.12 -0.75 -0.47
CA VAL A 163 -22.86 0.31 0.25
C VAL A 163 -23.76 -0.32 1.31
N ASP A 164 -24.52 -1.35 0.93
CA ASP A 164 -25.39 -2.09 1.85
C ASP A 164 -24.57 -2.73 2.98
N ALA A 165 -23.40 -3.29 2.68
CA ALA A 165 -22.52 -3.87 3.69
C ALA A 165 -22.02 -2.84 4.70
N VAL A 166 -21.71 -1.60 4.29
CA VAL A 166 -21.34 -0.54 5.24
C VAL A 166 -22.51 -0.18 6.16
N GLU A 167 -23.71 -0.01 5.60
CA GLU A 167 -24.91 0.33 6.38
C GLU A 167 -25.27 -0.80 7.36
N SER A 168 -25.31 -2.04 6.88
CA SER A 168 -25.57 -3.23 7.69
C SER A 168 -24.46 -3.52 8.70
N ALA A 169 -23.20 -3.16 8.42
CA ALA A 169 -22.11 -3.35 9.38
C ALA A 169 -22.32 -2.51 10.66
N PHE A 170 -22.78 -1.26 10.52
CA PHE A 170 -23.12 -0.45 11.70
C PHE A 170 -24.29 -1.05 12.48
N GLN A 171 -25.33 -1.48 11.78
CA GLN A 171 -26.51 -2.09 12.41
C GLN A 171 -26.17 -3.41 13.11
N LEU A 172 -25.38 -4.27 12.46
CA LEU A 172 -24.85 -5.51 13.03
C LEU A 172 -24.00 -5.21 14.27
N SER A 173 -23.14 -4.19 14.20
CA SER A 173 -22.29 -3.78 15.30
C SER A 173 -23.09 -3.35 16.53
N GLU A 174 -24.15 -2.55 16.31
CA GLU A 174 -25.06 -2.07 17.35
C GLU A 174 -25.93 -3.18 17.93
N ALA A 175 -26.48 -4.04 17.09
CA ALA A 175 -27.34 -5.15 17.50
C ALA A 175 -26.59 -6.21 18.33
N SER A 176 -25.29 -6.35 18.11
CA SER A 176 -24.44 -7.35 18.78
C SER A 176 -23.38 -6.76 19.71
N ASN A 177 -23.36 -5.44 19.91
CA ASN A 177 -22.33 -4.71 20.66
C ASN A 177 -20.88 -5.09 20.29
N THR A 178 -20.64 -5.42 19.02
CA THR A 178 -19.37 -5.98 18.53
C THR A 178 -18.83 -5.16 17.36
N PRO A 179 -17.55 -4.76 17.36
CA PRO A 179 -16.96 -4.13 16.18
C PRO A 179 -16.99 -5.05 14.96
N VAL A 180 -17.17 -4.46 13.77
CA VAL A 180 -17.22 -5.17 12.49
C VAL A 180 -16.02 -4.77 11.64
N MET A 181 -15.38 -5.75 11.01
CA MET A 181 -14.39 -5.59 9.96
C MET A 181 -15.05 -5.73 8.59
N LEU A 182 -14.75 -4.83 7.67
CA LEU A 182 -15.18 -4.84 6.29
C LEU A 182 -13.97 -4.98 5.38
N GLU A 183 -13.82 -6.13 4.72
CA GLU A 183 -12.78 -6.38 3.74
C GLU A 183 -13.12 -5.66 2.43
N MET A 184 -12.18 -4.85 1.96
CA MET A 184 -12.19 -4.21 0.65
C MET A 184 -11.05 -4.79 -0.17
N ARG A 185 -11.35 -5.84 -0.94
CA ARG A 185 -10.36 -6.46 -1.84
C ARG A 185 -9.93 -5.49 -2.95
N VAL A 186 -8.74 -5.67 -3.50
CA VAL A 186 -8.15 -4.78 -4.52
C VAL A 186 -9.11 -4.56 -5.71
N ARG A 187 -9.73 -5.63 -6.21
CA ARG A 187 -10.71 -5.57 -7.32
C ARG A 187 -11.96 -4.73 -6.94
N SER A 188 -12.45 -4.84 -5.70
CA SER A 188 -13.54 -4.02 -5.15
C SER A 188 -13.14 -2.54 -5.02
N CYS A 189 -11.88 -2.25 -4.71
CA CYS A 189 -11.38 -0.88 -4.56
C CYS A 189 -11.30 -0.13 -5.89
N HIS A 190 -10.92 -0.83 -6.97
CA HIS A 190 -10.62 -0.22 -8.28
C HIS A 190 -11.73 -0.38 -9.32
N MET A 191 -12.80 -1.11 -9.01
CA MET A 191 -13.95 -1.17 -9.91
C MET A 191 -14.76 0.13 -9.90
N THR A 192 -15.41 0.42 -11.02
CA THR A 192 -16.42 1.48 -11.14
C THR A 192 -17.81 0.88 -11.31
N GLY A 193 -18.81 1.48 -10.68
CA GLY A 193 -20.20 1.07 -10.85
C GLY A 193 -21.17 2.19 -10.47
N SER A 194 -22.42 1.82 -10.20
CA SER A 194 -23.46 2.76 -9.80
C SER A 194 -24.41 2.18 -8.75
N PHE A 195 -25.03 3.04 -7.95
CA PHE A 195 -26.11 2.69 -7.02
C PHE A 195 -27.04 3.90 -6.81
N VAL A 196 -28.23 3.67 -6.27
CA VAL A 196 -29.18 4.74 -5.91
C VAL A 196 -28.80 5.27 -4.53
N ALA A 197 -28.45 6.55 -4.44
CA ALA A 197 -28.03 7.19 -3.20
C ALA A 197 -29.21 7.44 -2.25
N LYS A 198 -28.89 7.53 -0.97
CA LYS A 198 -29.75 8.03 0.11
C LYS A 198 -29.22 9.38 0.60
N ASP A 199 -30.05 10.12 1.32
CA ASP A 199 -29.60 11.37 1.96
C ASP A 199 -28.46 11.11 2.95
N ASN A 200 -27.54 12.07 3.04
CA ASN A 200 -26.54 12.06 4.10
C ASN A 200 -27.23 12.36 5.44
N VAL A 201 -26.89 11.60 6.47
CA VAL A 201 -27.53 11.70 7.78
C VAL A 201 -26.56 12.32 8.76
N ARG A 202 -27.01 13.32 9.54
CA ARG A 202 -26.24 13.80 10.69
C ARG A 202 -26.17 12.69 11.74
N PRO A 203 -25.01 12.42 12.38
CA PRO A 203 -24.94 11.47 13.47
C PRO A 203 -25.95 11.81 14.58
N ALA A 204 -26.53 10.76 15.18
CA ALA A 204 -27.49 10.90 16.27
C ALA A 204 -26.90 11.61 17.49
N MET A 205 -25.59 11.47 17.69
CA MET A 205 -24.79 12.19 18.66
C MET A 205 -23.45 12.55 18.00
N THR A 206 -22.99 13.79 18.15
CA THR A 206 -21.65 14.19 17.70
C THR A 206 -20.59 13.97 18.78
N VAL A 207 -19.32 13.99 18.39
CA VAL A 207 -18.19 13.91 19.33
C VAL A 207 -18.22 15.06 20.34
N ASP A 208 -18.57 16.27 19.90
CA ASP A 208 -18.68 17.45 20.77
C ASP A 208 -19.81 17.32 21.80
N GLU A 209 -20.96 16.76 21.40
CA GLU A 209 -22.09 16.48 22.30
C GLU A 209 -21.71 15.44 23.36
N ALA A 210 -21.03 14.35 22.95
CA ALA A 210 -20.54 13.32 23.85
C ALA A 210 -19.48 13.88 24.84
N ALA A 211 -18.59 14.75 24.38
CA ALA A 211 -17.59 15.40 25.21
C ALA A 211 -18.20 16.38 26.22
N ALA A 212 -19.27 17.07 25.85
CA ALA A 212 -20.00 17.99 26.73
C ALA A 212 -20.79 17.26 27.83
N SER A 213 -21.10 15.97 27.67
CA SER A 213 -21.85 15.16 28.62
C SER A 213 -21.24 13.76 28.78
N PRO A 214 -20.10 13.63 29.48
CA PRO A 214 -19.36 12.38 29.53
C PRO A 214 -20.13 11.28 30.28
N VAL A 215 -20.20 10.10 29.66
CA VAL A 215 -20.83 8.89 30.22
C VAL A 215 -19.75 7.95 30.72
N ARG A 216 -19.94 7.40 31.92
CA ARG A 216 -18.99 6.47 32.54
C ARG A 216 -19.70 5.17 32.90
N ASP A 217 -19.37 4.09 32.19
CA ASP A 217 -19.69 2.72 32.57
C ASP A 217 -18.40 1.93 32.83
N THR A 218 -18.15 1.58 34.10
CA THR A 218 -16.98 0.79 34.47
C THR A 218 -17.07 -0.66 33.99
N ASN A 219 -18.27 -1.16 33.71
CA ASN A 219 -18.46 -2.51 33.19
C ASN A 219 -18.04 -2.62 31.73
N ARG A 220 -17.67 -1.53 31.04
CA ARG A 220 -17.10 -1.54 29.69
C ARG A 220 -15.57 -1.39 29.68
N ILE A 221 -14.95 -1.14 30.83
CA ILE A 221 -13.49 -1.00 30.96
C ILE A 221 -12.87 -2.37 31.14
N VAL A 222 -11.84 -2.69 30.35
CA VAL A 222 -11.12 -3.98 30.39
C VAL A 222 -10.24 -4.07 31.64
N LEU A 223 -10.87 -4.34 32.78
CA LEU A 223 -10.23 -4.45 34.09
C LEU A 223 -10.92 -5.57 34.90
N PRO A 224 -10.17 -6.42 35.61
CA PRO A 224 -10.78 -7.40 36.51
C PRO A 224 -11.67 -6.74 37.58
N PRO A 225 -12.89 -7.27 37.86
CA PRO A 225 -13.45 -8.53 37.34
C PRO A 225 -14.26 -8.40 36.03
N ALA A 226 -14.45 -7.20 35.48
CA ALA A 226 -15.30 -6.96 34.30
C ALA A 226 -14.81 -7.71 33.05
N ASN A 227 -13.49 -7.91 32.91
CA ASN A 227 -12.91 -8.65 31.79
C ASN A 227 -13.46 -10.08 31.64
N PHE A 228 -13.76 -10.80 32.73
CA PHE A 228 -14.38 -12.13 32.66
C PHE A 228 -15.85 -12.05 32.26
N LEU A 229 -16.55 -11.00 32.71
CA LEU A 229 -17.93 -10.76 32.32
C LEU A 229 -18.04 -10.40 30.83
N HIS A 230 -17.05 -9.69 30.28
CA HIS A 230 -16.94 -9.41 28.84
C HIS A 230 -16.83 -10.68 28.01
N GLU A 231 -16.01 -11.64 28.46
CA GLU A 231 -15.85 -12.93 27.78
C GLU A 231 -17.16 -13.71 27.75
N VAL A 232 -17.86 -13.78 28.89
CA VAL A 232 -19.18 -14.40 28.98
C VAL A 232 -20.19 -13.68 28.08
N GLU A 233 -20.24 -12.34 28.12
CA GLU A 233 -21.10 -11.52 27.27
C GLU A 233 -20.84 -11.77 25.78
N LYS A 234 -19.57 -11.88 25.38
CA LYS A 234 -19.18 -12.17 24.00
C LYS A 234 -19.77 -13.47 23.49
N VAL A 235 -19.66 -14.54 24.28
CA VAL A 235 -20.08 -15.89 23.87
C VAL A 235 -21.59 -16.09 24.02
N GLU A 236 -22.17 -15.66 25.13
CA GLU A 236 -23.56 -15.98 25.46
C GLU A 236 -24.57 -14.97 24.90
N LYS A 237 -24.15 -13.74 24.59
CA LYS A 237 -25.06 -12.68 24.12
C LYS A 237 -24.68 -12.15 22.76
N ARG A 238 -23.46 -11.64 22.61
CA ARG A 238 -23.03 -10.91 21.39
C ARG A 238 -22.94 -11.83 20.18
N TRP A 239 -22.35 -13.02 20.35
CA TRP A 239 -22.22 -14.00 19.27
C TRP A 239 -23.58 -14.50 18.74
N PRO A 240 -24.52 -14.98 19.58
CA PRO A 240 -25.87 -15.32 19.14
C PRO A 240 -26.60 -14.14 18.48
N ALA A 241 -26.46 -12.92 19.03
CA ALA A 241 -27.07 -11.73 18.45
C ALA A 241 -26.50 -11.41 17.05
N GLY A 242 -25.18 -11.58 16.86
CA GLY A 242 -24.54 -11.43 15.55
C GLY A 242 -25.08 -12.45 14.54
N ILE A 243 -25.11 -13.73 14.89
CA ILE A 243 -25.67 -14.80 14.03
C ILE A 243 -27.13 -14.51 13.67
N ALA A 244 -27.96 -14.16 14.66
CA ALA A 244 -29.36 -13.85 14.44
C ALA A 244 -29.53 -12.65 13.51
N PHE A 245 -28.78 -11.56 13.73
CA PHE A 245 -28.83 -10.38 12.88
C PHE A 245 -28.48 -10.71 11.42
N VAL A 246 -27.39 -11.45 11.18
CA VAL A 246 -26.95 -11.82 9.83
C VAL A 246 -28.03 -12.63 9.11
N ARG A 247 -28.59 -13.65 9.79
CA ARG A 247 -29.63 -14.52 9.25
C ARG A 247 -30.93 -13.77 8.99
N ASP A 248 -31.41 -13.02 9.97
CA ASP A 248 -32.73 -12.38 9.92
C ASP A 248 -32.75 -11.24 8.89
N ASN A 249 -31.60 -10.59 8.64
CA ASN A 249 -31.42 -9.58 7.59
C ASN A 249 -30.92 -10.16 6.25
N LYS A 250 -30.70 -11.48 6.17
CA LYS A 250 -30.26 -12.19 4.95
C LYS A 250 -29.03 -11.57 4.29
N LEU A 251 -27.99 -11.31 5.08
CA LEU A 251 -26.81 -10.59 4.56
C LEU A 251 -26.00 -11.44 3.55
N ASN A 252 -26.11 -12.76 3.60
CA ASN A 252 -25.51 -13.66 2.62
C ASN A 252 -26.45 -13.92 1.44
N GLU A 253 -25.89 -14.06 0.24
CA GLU A 253 -26.66 -14.17 -1.01
C GLU A 253 -26.64 -15.61 -1.56
N TRP A 254 -27.69 -15.99 -2.28
CA TRP A 254 -27.84 -17.31 -2.92
C TRP A 254 -28.07 -17.11 -4.42
N PHE A 255 -27.40 -17.89 -5.27
CA PHE A 255 -27.49 -17.80 -6.73
C PHE A 255 -27.64 -19.18 -7.39
N GLY A 256 -28.15 -19.18 -8.62
CA GLY A 256 -28.38 -20.40 -9.39
C GLY A 256 -29.65 -21.14 -8.94
N PRO A 257 -29.76 -22.45 -9.23
CA PRO A 257 -30.91 -23.24 -8.81
C PRO A 257 -30.92 -23.46 -7.29
N ASP A 258 -32.12 -23.59 -6.71
CA ASP A 258 -32.32 -23.85 -5.27
C ASP A 258 -31.80 -25.24 -4.86
N GLU A 259 -31.92 -26.21 -5.78
CA GLU A 259 -31.51 -27.60 -5.59
C GLU A 259 -30.39 -27.99 -6.56
N GLY A 260 -29.63 -29.01 -6.18
CA GLY A 260 -28.57 -29.58 -7.00
C GLY A 260 -27.85 -30.71 -6.28
N GLU A 261 -27.23 -31.60 -7.03
CA GLU A 261 -26.42 -32.70 -6.47
C GLU A 261 -25.16 -32.19 -5.77
N VAL A 262 -24.64 -31.03 -6.22
CA VAL A 262 -23.49 -30.33 -5.66
C VAL A 262 -23.78 -28.84 -5.49
N GLY A 263 -22.91 -28.12 -4.78
CA GLY A 263 -23.00 -26.67 -4.64
C GLY A 263 -21.65 -26.01 -4.44
N LEU A 264 -21.61 -24.68 -4.58
CA LEU A 264 -20.42 -23.86 -4.37
C LEU A 264 -20.67 -22.90 -3.19
N ILE A 265 -19.73 -22.82 -2.26
CA ILE A 265 -19.67 -21.76 -1.25
C ILE A 265 -18.50 -20.85 -1.61
N VAL A 266 -18.68 -19.54 -1.61
CA VAL A 266 -17.64 -18.59 -2.02
C VAL A 266 -17.61 -17.40 -1.07
N GLN A 267 -16.42 -16.90 -0.74
CA GLN A 267 -16.29 -15.60 -0.07
C GLN A 267 -16.83 -14.50 -1.00
N GLY A 268 -17.61 -13.55 -0.49
CA GLY A 268 -18.30 -12.58 -1.35
C GLY A 268 -17.34 -11.79 -2.25
N GLY A 269 -16.21 -11.32 -1.71
CA GLY A 269 -15.17 -10.62 -2.47
C GLY A 269 -14.59 -11.39 -3.66
N LEU A 270 -14.79 -12.71 -3.72
CA LEU A 270 -14.31 -13.62 -4.76
C LEU A 270 -15.38 -13.95 -5.83
N PHE A 271 -16.64 -13.56 -5.61
CA PHE A 271 -17.77 -13.96 -6.44
C PHE A 271 -17.58 -13.62 -7.94
N ASN A 272 -17.13 -12.41 -8.29
CA ASN A 272 -16.97 -12.05 -9.71
C ASN A 272 -15.91 -12.90 -10.42
N SER A 273 -14.83 -13.27 -9.72
CA SER A 273 -13.80 -14.18 -10.25
C SER A 273 -14.36 -15.59 -10.44
N LEU A 274 -15.18 -16.07 -9.49
CA LEU A 274 -15.88 -17.35 -9.62
C LEU A 274 -16.83 -17.30 -10.82
N ASN A 275 -17.66 -16.27 -10.92
CA ASN A 275 -18.61 -16.13 -12.01
C ASN A 275 -17.91 -16.15 -13.38
N ARG A 276 -16.81 -15.40 -13.50
CA ARG A 276 -16.00 -15.43 -14.72
C ARG A 276 -15.43 -16.82 -14.99
N GLY A 277 -15.02 -17.55 -13.95
CA GLY A 277 -14.56 -18.92 -14.07
C GLY A 277 -15.66 -19.89 -14.53
N LEU A 278 -16.88 -19.73 -14.03
CA LEU A 278 -18.05 -20.50 -14.46
C LEU A 278 -18.46 -20.16 -15.90
N GLU A 279 -18.39 -18.89 -16.30
CA GLU A 279 -18.64 -18.46 -17.69
C GLU A 279 -17.67 -19.14 -18.67
N LEU A 280 -16.37 -19.20 -18.34
CA LEU A 280 -15.37 -19.90 -19.14
C LEU A 280 -15.64 -21.41 -19.26
N LEU A 281 -16.35 -21.98 -18.27
CA LEU A 281 -16.78 -23.38 -18.25
C LEU A 281 -18.15 -23.60 -18.89
N GLY A 282 -18.83 -22.53 -19.35
CA GLY A 282 -20.20 -22.62 -19.85
C GLY A 282 -21.26 -22.90 -18.78
N LEU A 283 -20.93 -22.66 -17.49
CA LEU A 283 -21.79 -22.89 -16.33
C LEU A 283 -22.43 -21.62 -15.77
N SER A 284 -22.11 -20.46 -16.33
CA SER A 284 -22.78 -19.20 -16.00
C SER A 284 -22.70 -18.22 -17.17
N ASP A 285 -23.30 -17.05 -16.99
CA ASP A 285 -23.23 -15.92 -17.91
C ASP A 285 -22.61 -14.67 -17.25
N ALA A 286 -22.49 -13.60 -18.01
CA ALA A 286 -21.92 -12.34 -17.52
C ALA A 286 -22.76 -11.66 -16.42
N LEU A 287 -24.02 -12.06 -16.23
CA LEU A 287 -24.94 -11.51 -15.24
C LEU A 287 -25.00 -12.35 -13.95
N GLY A 288 -24.32 -13.49 -13.91
CA GLY A 288 -24.31 -14.36 -12.73
C GLY A 288 -25.40 -15.42 -12.71
N ALA A 289 -26.05 -15.70 -13.85
CA ALA A 289 -27.03 -16.79 -13.96
C ALA A 289 -26.31 -18.14 -13.95
N SER A 290 -25.95 -18.61 -12.75
CA SER A 290 -25.24 -19.88 -12.54
C SER A 290 -26.14 -21.10 -12.77
N GLN A 291 -25.59 -22.15 -13.38
CA GLN A 291 -26.21 -23.47 -13.49
C GLN A 291 -25.99 -24.34 -12.25
N LEU A 292 -25.09 -23.93 -11.36
CA LEU A 292 -24.83 -24.59 -10.06
C LEU A 292 -25.33 -23.72 -8.91
N PRO A 293 -25.87 -24.30 -7.82
CA PRO A 293 -26.21 -23.55 -6.61
C PRO A 293 -24.96 -22.89 -6.01
N ILE A 294 -25.05 -21.60 -5.68
CA ILE A 294 -23.98 -20.84 -5.04
C ILE A 294 -24.49 -20.18 -3.76
N TYR A 295 -23.78 -20.38 -2.66
CA TYR A 295 -23.93 -19.63 -1.42
C TYR A 295 -22.76 -18.66 -1.26
N CYS A 296 -23.07 -17.37 -1.37
CA CYS A 296 -22.12 -16.26 -1.37
C CYS A 296 -22.04 -15.64 0.04
N LEU A 297 -20.91 -15.86 0.69
CA LEU A 297 -20.61 -15.40 2.05
C LEU A 297 -20.16 -13.94 2.04
N ASN A 298 -21.11 -13.01 2.10
CA ASN A 298 -20.80 -11.59 2.37
C ASN A 298 -20.41 -11.38 3.84
N VAL A 299 -20.80 -12.29 4.73
CA VAL A 299 -20.30 -12.40 6.11
C VAL A 299 -19.50 -13.69 6.21
N THR A 300 -18.18 -13.56 6.40
CA THR A 300 -17.27 -14.71 6.44
C THR A 300 -16.93 -15.14 7.86
N TYR A 301 -17.20 -14.30 8.86
CA TYR A 301 -17.16 -14.65 10.28
C TYR A 301 -18.15 -13.78 11.07
N PRO A 302 -19.09 -14.37 11.83
CA PRO A 302 -19.30 -15.81 12.00
C PRO A 302 -19.96 -16.44 10.76
N LEU A 303 -19.74 -17.74 10.56
CA LEU A 303 -20.61 -18.52 9.66
C LEU A 303 -21.98 -18.73 10.32
N ILE A 304 -23.01 -18.92 9.49
CA ILE A 304 -24.39 -19.07 9.95
C ILE A 304 -24.79 -20.55 9.89
N PRO A 305 -24.89 -21.26 11.03
CA PRO A 305 -25.12 -22.70 11.04
C PRO A 305 -26.38 -23.13 10.28
N ASP A 306 -27.47 -22.38 10.44
CA ASP A 306 -28.76 -22.67 9.80
C ASP A 306 -28.66 -22.53 8.27
N GLU A 307 -27.99 -21.50 7.77
CA GLU A 307 -27.78 -21.29 6.33
C GLU A 307 -26.86 -22.34 5.74
N VAL A 308 -25.76 -22.69 6.44
CA VAL A 308 -24.84 -23.75 6.01
C VAL A 308 -25.55 -25.10 5.94
N ALA A 309 -26.35 -25.44 6.96
CA ALA A 309 -27.12 -26.68 6.99
C ALA A 309 -28.15 -26.71 5.87
N ALA A 310 -28.90 -25.62 5.66
CA ALA A 310 -29.88 -25.51 4.59
C ALA A 310 -29.22 -25.65 3.20
N PHE A 311 -28.08 -25.00 2.98
CA PHE A 311 -27.38 -25.07 1.70
C PHE A 311 -26.83 -26.47 1.42
N CYS A 312 -26.25 -27.13 2.43
CA CYS A 312 -25.65 -28.45 2.27
C CYS A 312 -26.71 -29.58 2.19
N HIS A 313 -27.93 -29.36 2.70
CA HIS A 313 -28.97 -30.38 2.70
C HIS A 313 -29.21 -30.96 1.30
N GLY A 314 -29.25 -32.30 1.22
CA GLY A 314 -29.46 -33.05 -0.04
C GLY A 314 -28.25 -33.10 -1.00
N LYS A 315 -27.18 -32.32 -0.76
CA LYS A 315 -26.00 -32.28 -1.63
C LYS A 315 -25.01 -33.39 -1.27
N ARG A 316 -24.45 -34.05 -2.29
CA ARG A 316 -23.36 -35.03 -2.12
C ARG A 316 -22.06 -34.35 -1.72
N ALA A 317 -21.75 -33.22 -2.37
CA ALA A 317 -20.55 -32.44 -2.08
C ALA A 317 -20.73 -30.94 -2.31
N VAL A 318 -19.94 -30.16 -1.61
CA VAL A 318 -19.89 -28.69 -1.73
C VAL A 318 -18.43 -28.25 -1.84
N LEU A 319 -18.15 -27.42 -2.86
CA LEU A 319 -16.84 -26.81 -3.05
C LEU A 319 -16.79 -25.45 -2.34
N ILE A 320 -15.89 -25.27 -1.37
CA ILE A 320 -15.60 -23.98 -0.75
C ILE A 320 -14.44 -23.28 -1.47
N LEU A 321 -14.74 -22.10 -2.01
CA LEU A 321 -13.77 -21.18 -2.61
C LEU A 321 -13.32 -20.16 -1.56
N GLU A 322 -12.39 -20.60 -0.72
CA GLU A 322 -11.71 -19.78 0.28
C GLU A 322 -10.29 -19.45 -0.19
N GLU A 323 -9.98 -18.16 -0.34
CA GLU A 323 -8.66 -17.68 -0.73
C GLU A 323 -7.71 -17.63 0.48
N GLY A 324 -6.50 -18.15 0.27
CA GLY A 324 -5.38 -18.09 1.21
C GLY A 324 -5.34 -19.17 2.29
N GLN A 325 -4.35 -19.04 3.18
CA GLN A 325 -4.02 -19.99 4.24
C GLN A 325 -3.93 -19.28 5.60
N PRO A 326 -4.34 -19.90 6.72
CA PRO A 326 -5.08 -21.18 6.81
C PRO A 326 -6.50 -21.11 6.24
N GLU A 327 -7.08 -22.27 5.92
CA GLU A 327 -8.45 -22.48 5.44
C GLU A 327 -9.49 -22.46 6.59
N PHE A 328 -9.64 -21.31 7.24
CA PHE A 328 -10.53 -21.12 8.40
C PHE A 328 -11.99 -21.50 8.10
N ILE A 329 -12.52 -21.10 6.95
CA ILE A 329 -13.91 -21.36 6.56
C ILE A 329 -14.10 -22.84 6.23
N GLU A 330 -13.17 -23.46 5.48
CA GLU A 330 -13.24 -24.90 5.19
C GLU A 330 -13.26 -25.76 6.48
N HIS A 331 -12.41 -25.42 7.46
CA HIS A 331 -12.41 -26.10 8.76
C HIS A 331 -13.74 -25.93 9.53
N GLU A 332 -14.28 -24.72 9.56
CA GLU A 332 -15.54 -24.45 10.25
C GLU A 332 -16.73 -25.13 9.56
N LEU A 333 -16.79 -25.10 8.22
CA LEU A 333 -17.82 -25.80 7.44
C LEU A 333 -17.83 -27.30 7.73
N ASN A 334 -16.66 -27.96 7.76
CA ASN A 334 -16.57 -29.37 8.13
C ASN A 334 -17.15 -29.64 9.53
N THR A 335 -16.93 -28.71 10.48
CA THR A 335 -17.47 -28.81 11.84
C THR A 335 -18.99 -28.63 11.86
N LEU A 336 -19.51 -27.61 11.17
CA LEU A 336 -20.94 -27.28 11.13
C LEU A 336 -21.75 -28.39 10.45
N VAL A 337 -21.30 -28.86 9.28
CA VAL A 337 -21.95 -29.96 8.54
C VAL A 337 -22.00 -31.23 9.39
N ARG A 338 -20.91 -31.57 10.09
CA ARG A 338 -20.88 -32.75 10.95
C ARG A 338 -21.78 -32.62 12.18
N ARG A 339 -21.86 -31.43 12.79
CA ARG A 339 -22.77 -31.15 13.92
C ARG A 339 -24.24 -31.20 13.52
N ALA A 340 -24.55 -30.83 12.28
CA ALA A 340 -25.89 -30.95 11.69
C ALA A 340 -26.21 -32.37 11.19
N ASP A 341 -25.31 -33.35 11.40
CA ASP A 341 -25.40 -34.73 10.93
C ASP A 341 -25.62 -34.89 9.41
N LEU A 342 -25.09 -33.95 8.63
CA LEU A 342 -25.13 -33.98 7.18
C LEU A 342 -23.95 -34.79 6.62
N GLN A 343 -24.21 -35.58 5.57
CA GLN A 343 -23.20 -36.42 4.90
C GLN A 343 -22.51 -35.71 3.72
N THR A 344 -22.84 -34.43 3.49
CA THR A 344 -22.27 -33.62 2.42
C THR A 344 -20.76 -33.49 2.59
N ARG A 345 -20.00 -33.88 1.57
CA ARG A 345 -18.54 -33.72 1.57
C ARG A 345 -18.16 -32.27 1.31
N ILE A 346 -17.43 -31.65 2.24
CA ILE A 346 -16.76 -30.37 1.98
C ILE A 346 -15.45 -30.62 1.25
N VAL A 347 -15.26 -29.91 0.14
CA VAL A 347 -14.05 -29.93 -0.67
C VAL A 347 -13.57 -28.49 -0.81
N GLY A 348 -12.28 -28.21 -0.58
CA GLY A 348 -11.71 -26.89 -0.86
C GLY A 348 -10.27 -27.00 -1.35
N LYS A 349 -9.31 -26.94 -0.42
CA LYS A 349 -7.86 -26.97 -0.72
C LYS A 349 -7.34 -28.27 -1.36
N ASP A 350 -8.17 -29.33 -1.43
CA ASP A 350 -7.84 -30.56 -2.16
C ASP A 350 -7.81 -30.34 -3.69
N VAL A 351 -8.66 -29.44 -4.19
CA VAL A 351 -8.77 -29.13 -5.63
C VAL A 351 -8.32 -27.70 -5.97
N LEU A 352 -8.23 -26.82 -4.97
CA LEU A 352 -7.80 -25.43 -5.09
C LEU A 352 -6.41 -25.20 -4.47
N PRO A 353 -5.61 -24.23 -4.97
CA PRO A 353 -4.31 -23.92 -4.39
C PRO A 353 -4.39 -23.44 -2.93
N ARG A 354 -3.41 -23.84 -2.12
CA ARG A 354 -3.29 -23.34 -0.73
C ARG A 354 -2.71 -21.93 -0.63
N ALA A 355 -1.97 -21.49 -1.66
CA ALA A 355 -1.32 -20.18 -1.70
C ALA A 355 -1.46 -19.54 -3.08
N GLY A 356 -1.35 -18.21 -3.12
CA GLY A 356 -1.47 -17.40 -4.34
C GLY A 356 -2.87 -16.85 -4.57
N ASP A 357 -3.00 -16.00 -5.61
CA ASP A 357 -4.24 -15.34 -6.03
C ASP A 357 -5.25 -16.33 -6.62
N TYR A 358 -6.49 -16.25 -6.16
CA TYR A 358 -7.62 -16.91 -6.78
C TYR A 358 -8.13 -16.08 -7.96
N THR A 359 -7.38 -16.16 -9.06
CA THR A 359 -7.83 -15.65 -10.36
C THR A 359 -9.02 -16.46 -10.90
N ALA A 360 -9.76 -15.90 -11.87
CA ALA A 360 -10.83 -16.63 -12.56
C ALA A 360 -10.34 -17.97 -13.16
N GLU A 361 -9.10 -18.01 -13.68
CA GLU A 361 -8.49 -19.24 -14.19
C GLU A 361 -8.24 -20.26 -13.06
N THR A 362 -7.66 -19.80 -11.94
CA THR A 362 -7.43 -20.65 -10.77
C THR A 362 -8.72 -21.28 -10.28
N MET A 363 -9.78 -20.48 -10.13
CA MET A 363 -11.09 -20.96 -9.69
C MET A 363 -11.71 -21.92 -10.70
N ALA A 364 -11.66 -21.59 -11.99
CA ALA A 364 -12.26 -22.43 -13.03
C ALA A 364 -11.56 -23.80 -13.13
N ARG A 365 -10.23 -23.87 -12.97
CA ARG A 365 -9.52 -25.16 -12.86
C ARG A 365 -9.95 -25.94 -11.61
N GLY A 366 -10.15 -25.26 -10.49
CA GLY A 366 -10.65 -25.88 -9.25
C GLY A 366 -12.06 -26.45 -9.41
N VAL A 367 -12.99 -25.65 -9.97
CA VAL A 367 -14.36 -26.09 -10.29
C VAL A 367 -14.34 -27.26 -11.26
N ARG A 368 -13.50 -27.23 -12.31
CA ARG A 368 -13.40 -28.35 -13.25
C ARG A 368 -12.95 -29.65 -12.59
N LYS A 369 -11.95 -29.58 -11.70
CA LYS A 369 -11.50 -30.76 -10.93
C LYS A 369 -12.60 -31.29 -10.02
N PHE A 370 -13.31 -30.41 -9.33
CA PHE A 370 -14.45 -30.78 -8.50
C PHE A 370 -15.57 -31.43 -9.33
N ALA A 371 -15.95 -30.84 -10.46
CA ALA A 371 -16.97 -31.37 -11.35
C ALA A 371 -16.56 -32.73 -11.96
N ALA A 372 -15.29 -32.94 -12.30
CA ALA A 372 -14.84 -34.23 -12.81
C ALA A 372 -15.07 -35.40 -11.83
N GLU A 373 -15.03 -35.14 -10.52
CA GLU A 373 -15.28 -36.14 -9.49
C GLU A 373 -16.77 -36.26 -9.13
N TRP A 374 -17.46 -35.13 -8.99
CA TRP A 374 -18.81 -35.08 -8.41
C TRP A 374 -19.93 -34.91 -9.44
N LEU A 375 -19.61 -34.49 -10.66
CA LEU A 375 -20.51 -34.33 -11.81
C LEU A 375 -19.88 -34.92 -13.09
N PRO A 376 -19.49 -36.21 -13.12
CA PRO A 376 -18.71 -36.78 -14.24
C PRO A 376 -19.45 -36.81 -15.59
N SER A 377 -20.76 -36.60 -15.61
CA SER A 377 -21.56 -36.47 -16.83
C SER A 377 -21.46 -35.09 -17.49
N LEU A 378 -20.91 -34.10 -16.78
CA LEU A 378 -20.77 -32.74 -17.26
C LEU A 378 -19.46 -32.58 -18.05
N ASP A 379 -19.57 -32.46 -19.37
CA ASP A 379 -18.42 -32.21 -20.25
C ASP A 379 -18.05 -30.73 -20.20
N LEU A 380 -16.97 -30.41 -19.49
CA LEU A 380 -16.50 -29.04 -19.30
C LEU A 380 -15.32 -28.73 -20.22
N PRO A 381 -15.28 -27.54 -20.84
CA PRO A 381 -14.20 -27.17 -21.75
C PRO A 381 -12.85 -27.12 -21.02
N ASP A 382 -11.78 -27.46 -21.74
CA ASP A 382 -10.44 -27.24 -21.21
C ASP A 382 -10.09 -25.75 -21.24
N ILE A 383 -9.54 -25.27 -20.13
CA ILE A 383 -9.11 -23.89 -19.98
C ILE A 383 -7.63 -23.87 -20.34
N SER A 384 -7.33 -23.97 -21.63
CA SER A 384 -5.96 -23.89 -22.12
C SER A 384 -5.56 -22.42 -22.24
N ILE A 385 -4.68 -21.94 -21.38
CA ILE A 385 -3.91 -20.73 -21.68
C ILE A 385 -2.78 -21.17 -22.61
N VAL A 386 -2.77 -20.68 -23.85
CA VAL A 386 -1.60 -20.81 -24.70
C VAL A 386 -0.52 -19.91 -24.09
N PRO A 387 0.54 -20.46 -23.47
CA PRO A 387 1.59 -19.61 -22.92
C PRO A 387 2.19 -18.79 -24.05
N LEU A 388 2.58 -17.55 -23.75
CA LEU A 388 3.26 -16.72 -24.74
C LEU A 388 4.50 -17.47 -25.26
N PRO A 389 4.75 -17.49 -26.58
CA PRO A 389 5.96 -18.09 -27.12
C PRO A 389 7.19 -17.51 -26.41
N THR A 390 8.15 -18.37 -26.02
CA THR A 390 9.36 -17.96 -25.27
C THR A 390 10.08 -16.73 -25.87
N PRO A 391 10.23 -16.58 -27.20
CA PRO A 391 10.84 -15.38 -27.78
C PRO A 391 10.07 -14.10 -27.43
N VAL A 392 8.73 -14.16 -27.44
CA VAL A 392 7.87 -13.02 -27.07
C VAL A 392 7.98 -12.75 -25.57
N ALA A 393 7.93 -13.79 -24.73
CA ALA A 393 8.09 -13.63 -23.29
C ALA A 393 9.44 -12.98 -22.92
N SER A 394 10.53 -13.35 -23.61
CA SER A 394 11.86 -12.78 -23.41
C SER A 394 11.99 -11.33 -23.89
N GLN A 395 11.12 -10.88 -24.79
CA GLN A 395 11.07 -9.50 -25.28
C GLN A 395 10.24 -8.59 -24.39
N ILE A 396 9.42 -9.14 -23.47
CA ILE A 396 8.63 -8.34 -22.53
C ILE A 396 9.59 -7.77 -21.48
N PRO A 397 9.74 -6.44 -21.40
CA PRO A 397 10.60 -5.83 -20.40
C PRO A 397 10.07 -6.17 -19.01
N GLN A 398 10.93 -6.75 -18.18
CA GLN A 398 10.64 -6.95 -16.77
C GLN A 398 10.42 -5.58 -16.10
N ARG A 399 9.46 -5.51 -15.19
CA ARG A 399 9.18 -4.32 -14.36
C ARG A 399 9.49 -4.62 -12.89
N PRO A 400 10.77 -4.87 -12.54
CA PRO A 400 11.11 -5.10 -11.15
C PRO A 400 10.82 -3.84 -10.32
N ALA A 401 10.57 -4.05 -9.03
CA ALA A 401 10.47 -2.94 -8.09
C ALA A 401 11.78 -2.13 -8.11
N GLY A 402 11.68 -0.80 -8.14
CA GLY A 402 12.85 0.05 -8.31
C GLY A 402 12.58 1.50 -7.97
N PHE A 403 13.66 2.24 -7.72
CA PHE A 403 13.57 3.65 -7.38
C PHE A 403 13.16 4.51 -8.57
N CYS A 404 12.40 5.57 -8.30
CA CYS A 404 12.01 6.56 -9.30
C CYS A 404 13.23 7.24 -9.96
N THR A 405 13.01 7.82 -11.15
CA THR A 405 14.02 8.67 -11.80
C THR A 405 14.37 9.85 -10.88
N GLY A 406 15.67 9.98 -10.58
CA GLY A 406 16.17 11.01 -9.69
C GLY A 406 15.76 10.85 -8.22
N CYS A 407 15.44 9.63 -7.77
CA CYS A 407 15.14 9.38 -6.35
C CYS A 407 16.32 9.79 -5.43
N PRO A 408 16.04 10.49 -4.31
CA PRO A 408 17.07 10.95 -3.36
C PRO A 408 17.73 9.84 -2.55
N GLU A 409 17.26 8.61 -2.63
CA GLU A 409 17.82 7.46 -1.89
C GLU A 409 18.96 6.78 -2.65
N ARG A 410 18.96 6.88 -3.98
CA ARG A 410 20.01 6.30 -4.84
C ARG A 410 21.43 6.74 -4.44
N PRO A 411 21.72 8.02 -4.10
CA PRO A 411 23.03 8.43 -3.60
C PRO A 411 23.41 7.77 -2.26
N ILE A 412 22.45 7.45 -1.40
CA ILE A 412 22.68 6.80 -0.10
C ILE A 412 23.21 5.38 -0.36
N PHE A 413 22.49 4.60 -1.17
CA PHE A 413 22.91 3.24 -1.53
C PHE A 413 24.17 3.22 -2.38
N THR A 414 24.38 4.23 -3.24
CA THR A 414 25.67 4.41 -3.93
C THR A 414 26.81 4.58 -2.92
N SER A 415 26.63 5.45 -1.93
CA SER A 415 27.63 5.70 -0.88
C SER A 415 27.92 4.42 -0.09
N MET A 416 26.88 3.63 0.23
CA MET A 416 27.03 2.34 0.89
C MET A 416 27.82 1.34 0.04
N LYS A 417 27.60 1.27 -1.29
CA LYS A 417 28.41 0.41 -2.19
C LYS A 417 29.86 0.83 -2.28
N LEU A 418 30.14 2.13 -2.31
CA LEU A 418 31.51 2.62 -2.29
C LEU A 418 32.18 2.26 -0.96
N LEU A 419 31.47 2.46 0.16
CA LEU A 419 31.99 2.14 1.48
C LEU A 419 32.17 0.63 1.70
N GLU A 420 31.32 -0.21 1.10
CA GLU A 420 31.44 -1.67 1.12
C GLU A 420 32.76 -2.14 0.48
N ARG A 421 33.24 -1.46 -0.58
CA ARG A 421 34.55 -1.77 -1.19
C ARG A 421 35.72 -1.48 -0.26
N GLU A 422 35.55 -0.51 0.63
CA GLU A 422 36.61 -0.04 1.51
C GLU A 422 36.62 -0.72 2.88
N LEU A 423 35.43 -0.94 3.45
CA LEU A 423 35.24 -1.49 4.80
C LEU A 423 34.73 -2.95 4.78
N GLY A 424 34.50 -3.52 3.60
CA GLY A 424 33.87 -4.83 3.41
C GLY A 424 32.34 -4.81 3.63
N PRO A 425 31.67 -5.96 3.45
CA PRO A 425 30.22 -6.10 3.61
C PRO A 425 29.76 -5.90 5.06
N ALA A 426 28.67 -5.16 5.27
CA ALA A 426 28.02 -4.98 6.56
C ALA A 426 26.64 -5.64 6.54
N HIS A 427 26.15 -6.07 7.70
CA HIS A 427 24.75 -6.48 7.82
C HIS A 427 23.86 -5.23 7.73
N VAL A 428 22.86 -5.28 6.84
CA VAL A 428 21.91 -4.19 6.61
C VAL A 428 20.49 -4.68 6.90
N SER A 429 19.90 -4.18 7.98
CA SER A 429 18.49 -4.41 8.34
C SER A 429 17.65 -3.28 7.73
N ALA A 430 16.80 -3.61 6.77
CA ALA A 430 15.91 -2.65 6.13
C ALA A 430 14.53 -2.63 6.81
N ASP A 431 13.88 -1.48 6.75
CA ASP A 431 12.48 -1.31 7.11
C ASP A 431 11.60 -1.44 5.85
N ILE A 432 10.27 -1.47 5.98
CA ILE A 432 9.36 -1.34 4.83
C ILE A 432 9.37 0.10 4.30
N GLY A 433 9.55 0.26 2.98
CA GLY A 433 9.55 1.58 2.31
C GLY A 433 10.27 1.53 0.96
N CYS A 434 10.46 2.69 0.32
CA CYS A 434 11.16 2.77 -0.97
C CYS A 434 12.60 2.20 -0.89
N HIS A 435 13.27 2.37 0.25
CA HIS A 435 14.62 1.86 0.49
C HIS A 435 14.73 0.34 0.39
N LEU A 436 13.63 -0.39 0.55
CA LEU A 436 13.57 -1.83 0.39
C LEU A 436 13.99 -2.28 -1.01
N PHE A 437 13.78 -1.44 -2.03
CA PHE A 437 14.16 -1.75 -3.41
C PHE A 437 15.69 -1.81 -3.61
N SER A 438 16.48 -1.37 -2.63
CA SER A 438 17.95 -1.51 -2.67
C SER A 438 18.43 -2.96 -2.59
N ILE A 439 17.59 -3.90 -2.13
CA ILE A 439 17.91 -5.34 -2.10
C ILE A 439 18.13 -5.89 -3.51
N LEU A 440 17.42 -5.32 -4.50
CA LEU A 440 17.51 -5.76 -5.89
C LEU A 440 18.71 -5.15 -6.62
N PRO A 441 19.10 -5.71 -7.77
CA PRO A 441 20.07 -5.08 -8.65
C PRO A 441 19.66 -3.63 -9.03
N PRO A 442 20.64 -2.72 -9.17
CA PRO A 442 22.07 -2.98 -9.14
C PRO A 442 22.72 -2.79 -7.75
N PHE A 443 21.96 -2.38 -6.73
CA PHE A 443 22.52 -2.10 -5.41
C PHE A 443 22.88 -3.39 -4.67
N ASN A 444 21.96 -4.35 -4.60
CA ASN A 444 22.17 -5.58 -3.82
C ASN A 444 22.56 -5.26 -2.35
N ILE A 445 21.83 -4.35 -1.71
CA ILE A 445 22.03 -3.91 -0.33
C ILE A 445 20.79 -4.28 0.48
N GLY A 446 20.99 -5.01 1.57
CA GLY A 446 19.94 -5.44 2.48
C GLY A 446 20.03 -6.93 2.75
N ASN A 447 19.98 -7.31 4.02
CA ASN A 447 20.04 -8.68 4.49
C ASN A 447 18.69 -9.15 5.05
N THR A 448 17.94 -8.23 5.65
CA THR A 448 16.64 -8.50 6.24
C THR A 448 15.68 -7.33 6.00
N THR A 449 14.39 -7.59 6.13
CA THR A 449 13.35 -6.56 6.12
C THR A 449 12.41 -6.82 7.28
N MET A 450 12.19 -5.81 8.11
CA MET A 450 11.38 -5.95 9.33
C MET A 450 10.42 -4.78 9.43
N GLY A 451 9.11 -5.07 9.30
CA GLY A 451 7.99 -4.17 9.63
C GLY A 451 8.09 -2.75 9.10
N TYR A 452 7.29 -1.86 9.68
CA TYR A 452 7.31 -0.42 9.39
C TYR A 452 7.69 0.33 10.67
N GLY A 453 8.84 0.97 10.67
CA GLY A 453 9.53 1.51 11.85
C GLY A 453 10.37 0.49 12.63
N LEU A 454 10.60 -0.73 12.13
CA LEU A 454 11.29 -1.80 12.88
C LEU A 454 12.71 -2.11 12.37
N GLY A 455 13.17 -1.49 11.28
CA GLY A 455 14.52 -1.73 10.73
C GLY A 455 15.66 -1.64 11.77
N THR A 456 15.66 -0.62 12.64
CA THR A 456 16.66 -0.48 13.72
C THR A 456 16.51 -1.56 14.78
N ALA A 457 15.28 -1.90 15.17
CA ALA A 457 15.02 -2.96 16.13
C ALA A 457 15.50 -4.32 15.57
N GLY A 458 15.30 -4.57 14.28
CA GLY A 458 15.77 -5.78 13.59
C GLY A 458 17.29 -5.93 13.60
N ALA A 459 18.05 -4.83 13.63
CA ALA A 459 19.51 -4.86 13.75
C ALA A 459 20.00 -5.05 15.20
N SER A 460 19.15 -4.83 16.21
CA SER A 460 19.58 -4.73 17.62
C SER A 460 20.20 -6.00 18.20
N ALA A 461 19.89 -7.18 17.64
CA ALA A 461 20.51 -8.44 18.02
C ALA A 461 21.90 -8.65 17.39
N PHE A 462 22.21 -7.92 16.31
CA PHE A 462 23.44 -8.11 15.53
C PHE A 462 24.54 -7.14 15.97
N LYS A 463 25.29 -7.54 17.00
CA LYS A 463 26.37 -6.74 17.61
C LYS A 463 27.77 -7.34 17.35
N PRO A 464 28.32 -7.24 16.12
CA PRO A 464 29.65 -7.73 15.83
C PRO A 464 30.71 -6.95 16.63
N LYS A 465 31.81 -7.62 17.01
CA LYS A 465 32.86 -7.01 17.85
C LYS A 465 33.63 -5.89 17.15
N ASP A 466 33.94 -6.10 15.86
CA ASP A 466 34.85 -5.24 15.09
C ASP A 466 34.14 -4.45 13.97
N LYS A 467 32.81 -4.47 13.94
CA LYS A 467 32.00 -3.80 12.92
C LYS A 467 30.66 -3.35 13.50
N ARG A 468 29.91 -2.55 12.75
CA ARG A 468 28.54 -2.14 13.08
C ARG A 468 27.55 -2.72 12.08
N ALA A 469 26.38 -3.11 12.57
CA ALA A 469 25.22 -3.29 11.71
C ALA A 469 24.73 -1.93 11.21
N ILE A 470 24.09 -1.92 10.05
CA ILE A 470 23.40 -0.76 9.51
C ILE A 470 21.91 -1.05 9.53
N ALA A 471 21.11 -0.11 10.01
CA ALA A 471 19.67 -0.11 9.86
C ALA A 471 19.26 1.02 8.91
N VAL A 472 18.30 0.77 8.01
CA VAL A 472 17.77 1.79 7.11
C VAL A 472 16.27 1.91 7.32
N MET A 473 15.80 3.13 7.57
CA MET A 473 14.42 3.45 7.90
C MET A 473 13.99 4.74 7.20
N GLY A 474 12.75 4.80 6.70
CA GLY A 474 12.16 6.02 6.18
C GLY A 474 11.64 6.93 7.29
N ASP A 475 11.47 8.21 7.02
CA ASP A 475 10.78 9.16 7.90
C ASP A 475 9.36 8.76 8.28
N GLY A 476 8.60 8.18 7.34
CA GLY A 476 7.28 7.61 7.61
C GLY A 476 7.34 6.51 8.69
N GLY A 477 8.25 5.54 8.53
CA GLY A 477 8.48 4.48 9.53
C GLY A 477 9.00 5.04 10.86
N PHE A 478 9.83 6.09 10.82
CA PHE A 478 10.34 6.77 12.01
C PHE A 478 9.20 7.37 12.85
N TRP A 479 8.30 8.13 12.23
CA TRP A 479 7.18 8.77 12.95
C TRP A 479 6.06 7.80 13.32
N HIS A 480 6.00 6.64 12.67
CA HIS A 480 5.00 5.61 12.94
C HIS A 480 5.34 4.81 14.21
N ASN A 481 6.40 4.00 14.19
CA ASN A 481 6.86 3.20 15.34
C ASN A 481 8.38 3.32 15.60
N GLY A 482 9.14 3.90 14.67
CA GLY A 482 10.60 3.86 14.69
C GLY A 482 11.24 4.69 15.79
N LEU A 483 10.58 5.76 16.26
CA LEU A 483 11.06 6.54 17.39
C LEU A 483 11.13 5.69 18.67
N THR A 484 10.10 4.89 18.96
CA THR A 484 10.00 4.09 20.19
C THR A 484 10.71 2.75 20.03
N SER A 485 10.27 1.93 19.07
CA SER A 485 10.75 0.55 18.88
C SER A 485 12.18 0.49 18.35
N GLY A 486 12.60 1.47 17.55
CA GLY A 486 13.94 1.56 16.99
C GLY A 486 14.89 2.40 17.84
N ILE A 487 14.75 3.72 17.77
CA ILE A 487 15.69 4.68 18.35
C ILE A 487 15.67 4.63 19.88
N GLY A 488 14.49 4.65 20.50
CA GLY A 488 14.34 4.57 21.95
C GLY A 488 14.99 3.31 22.52
N ASN A 489 14.73 2.16 21.91
CA ASN A 489 15.36 0.89 22.28
C ASN A 489 16.89 0.92 22.12
N ALA A 490 17.40 1.49 21.02
CA ALA A 490 18.84 1.60 20.78
C ALA A 490 19.54 2.51 21.80
N VAL A 491 18.92 3.65 22.15
CA VAL A 491 19.41 4.55 23.19
C VAL A 491 19.40 3.87 24.56
N PHE A 492 18.28 3.23 24.91
CA PHE A 492 18.13 2.52 26.18
C PHE A 492 19.22 1.46 26.38
N ASN A 493 19.52 0.69 25.32
CA ASN A 493 20.51 -0.39 25.37
C ASN A 493 21.94 0.03 25.01
N LYS A 494 22.18 1.33 24.77
CA LYS A 494 23.47 1.85 24.28
C LYS A 494 23.99 1.09 23.05
N ASP A 495 23.08 0.72 22.15
CA ASP A 495 23.40 -0.06 20.96
C ASP A 495 24.28 0.74 20.00
N ASP A 496 25.33 0.13 19.44
CA ASP A 496 26.33 0.81 18.60
C ASP A 496 25.99 0.74 17.09
N THR A 497 24.78 0.30 16.77
CA THR A 497 24.22 0.21 15.41
C THR A 497 24.21 1.59 14.72
N VAL A 498 24.48 1.59 13.40
CA VAL A 498 24.31 2.77 12.55
C VAL A 498 22.90 2.78 11.99
N THR A 499 22.08 3.75 12.37
CA THR A 499 20.75 3.95 11.79
C THR A 499 20.78 5.09 10.77
N VAL A 500 20.45 4.77 9.52
CA VAL A 500 20.21 5.74 8.46
C VAL A 500 18.71 6.03 8.36
N ILE A 501 18.30 7.23 8.73
CA ILE A 501 16.93 7.71 8.59
C ILE A 501 16.83 8.54 7.31
N ILE A 502 16.00 8.09 6.37
CA ILE A 502 15.77 8.76 5.09
C ILE A 502 14.60 9.74 5.24
N ASP A 503 14.92 11.02 5.32
CA ASP A 503 13.94 12.11 5.42
C ASP A 503 13.65 12.69 4.03
N ASN A 504 12.63 12.12 3.37
CA ASN A 504 12.18 12.55 2.06
C ASN A 504 10.95 13.47 2.11
N GLY A 505 10.39 13.66 3.31
CA GLY A 505 9.31 14.55 3.67
C GLY A 505 7.92 13.97 3.46
N TYR A 506 7.74 12.67 3.20
CA TYR A 506 6.45 12.09 2.83
C TYR A 506 6.34 10.59 3.14
N SER A 507 5.12 10.08 3.28
CA SER A 507 4.84 8.65 3.08
C SER A 507 4.95 8.30 1.58
N ALA A 508 6.19 8.27 1.06
CA ALA A 508 6.46 8.33 -0.37
C ALA A 508 5.99 7.09 -1.16
N ALA A 509 6.06 5.90 -0.56
CA ALA A 509 5.67 4.64 -1.20
C ALA A 509 4.14 4.48 -1.35
N THR A 510 3.34 5.24 -0.58
CA THR A 510 1.89 5.03 -0.46
C THR A 510 1.05 6.17 -1.06
N GLY A 511 1.67 7.09 -1.79
CA GLY A 511 0.98 8.21 -2.45
C GLY A 511 1.48 9.60 -2.08
N GLY A 512 2.43 9.72 -1.15
CA GLY A 512 3.04 11.00 -0.79
C GLY A 512 2.24 11.82 0.22
N GLN A 513 1.54 11.14 1.14
CA GLN A 513 0.80 11.78 2.23
C GLN A 513 1.74 12.55 3.17
N ASP A 514 1.21 13.64 3.76
CA ASP A 514 1.96 14.44 4.73
C ASP A 514 2.13 13.66 6.05
N ILE A 515 3.32 13.79 6.64
CA ILE A 515 3.77 13.23 7.93
C ILE A 515 4.40 14.36 8.76
N LEU A 516 4.80 14.09 10.00
CA LEU A 516 5.32 15.13 10.90
C LEU A 516 6.53 15.90 10.33
N SER A 517 7.44 15.23 9.61
CA SER A 517 8.60 15.87 8.95
C SER A 517 8.29 16.46 7.57
N SER A 518 7.05 16.40 7.09
CA SER A 518 6.67 16.99 5.81
C SER A 518 6.94 18.49 5.78
N ARG A 519 7.29 18.98 4.59
CA ARG A 519 7.64 20.40 4.37
C ARG A 519 6.48 21.25 3.88
N ALA A 520 5.41 20.60 3.42
CA ALA A 520 4.21 21.25 2.93
C ALA A 520 3.50 22.03 4.05
N ASP A 521 2.94 23.18 3.70
CA ASP A 521 1.99 23.88 4.56
C ASP A 521 0.67 23.11 4.53
N ASN A 522 0.14 22.81 5.72
CA ASN A 522 -1.13 22.10 5.88
C ASN A 522 -2.04 22.91 6.82
N ARG A 523 -3.27 23.18 6.39
CA ARG A 523 -4.23 24.00 7.16
C ARG A 523 -4.73 23.29 8.42
N ALA A 524 -4.85 21.97 8.36
CA ALA A 524 -5.46 21.16 9.42
C ALA A 524 -4.42 20.47 10.33
N ARG A 525 -3.14 20.44 9.94
CA ARG A 525 -2.11 19.65 10.61
C ARG A 525 -0.82 20.42 10.84
N THR A 526 -0.11 20.06 11.89
CA THR A 526 1.24 20.55 12.15
C THR A 526 2.27 19.70 11.40
N THR A 527 3.16 20.37 10.66
CA THR A 527 4.25 19.75 9.88
C THR A 527 5.58 20.41 10.25
N ARG A 528 6.67 20.08 9.54
CA ARG A 528 8.03 20.64 9.75
C ARG A 528 8.65 20.31 11.11
N HIS A 529 8.30 19.18 11.69
CA HIS A 529 8.97 18.65 12.88
C HIS A 529 10.28 17.97 12.49
N PRO A 530 11.46 18.50 12.88
CA PRO A 530 12.73 17.91 12.48
C PRO A 530 13.00 16.60 13.23
N ILE A 531 13.31 15.54 12.49
CA ILE A 531 13.70 14.23 13.06
C ILE A 531 14.89 14.37 14.03
N GLU A 532 15.85 15.24 13.70
CA GLU A 532 17.02 15.50 14.57
C GLU A 532 16.60 15.93 15.98
N ARG A 533 15.57 16.77 16.10
CA ARG A 533 15.08 17.22 17.40
C ARG A 533 14.46 16.07 18.19
N ALA A 534 13.67 15.22 17.54
CA ALA A 534 13.03 14.08 18.18
C ALA A 534 14.06 13.05 18.68
N VAL A 535 15.04 12.68 17.86
CA VAL A 535 16.07 11.72 18.27
C VAL A 535 17.00 12.26 19.35
N ARG A 536 17.30 13.58 19.34
CA ARG A 536 18.05 14.20 20.45
C ARG A 536 17.22 14.24 21.73
N GLY A 537 15.92 14.54 21.61
CA GLY A 537 14.98 14.57 22.73
C GLY A 537 14.87 13.23 23.47
N ILE A 538 14.99 12.10 22.78
CA ILE A 538 14.99 10.76 23.40
C ILE A 538 16.37 10.33 23.93
N GLY A 539 17.41 11.15 23.76
CA GLY A 539 18.75 10.93 24.34
C GLY A 539 19.84 10.49 23.36
N ALA A 540 19.64 10.57 22.04
CA ALA A 540 20.71 10.24 21.09
C ALA A 540 21.82 11.30 21.08
N GLY A 541 23.05 10.89 21.40
CA GLY A 541 24.24 11.76 21.41
C GLY A 541 24.83 11.99 20.02
N TRP A 542 25.14 10.90 19.31
CA TRP A 542 25.74 10.97 17.97
C TRP A 542 24.66 11.04 16.89
N VAL A 543 24.50 12.24 16.32
CA VAL A 543 23.56 12.50 15.22
C VAL A 543 24.24 13.35 14.16
N ARG A 544 24.07 12.98 12.89
CA ARG A 544 24.57 13.72 11.72
C ARG A 544 23.48 13.89 10.68
N THR A 545 23.24 15.12 10.25
CA THR A 545 22.25 15.43 9.21
C THR A 545 22.93 15.79 7.88
N VAL A 546 22.56 15.08 6.82
CA VAL A 546 22.99 15.34 5.43
C VAL A 546 21.82 15.94 4.66
N ASN A 547 21.76 17.27 4.60
CA ASN A 547 20.63 18.03 4.03
C ASN A 547 20.45 17.91 2.50
N ARG A 548 21.41 17.28 1.80
CA ARG A 548 21.37 17.04 0.36
C ARG A 548 22.05 15.70 0.07
N THR A 549 21.27 14.64 -0.12
CA THR A 549 21.79 13.29 -0.35
C THR A 549 22.58 13.16 -1.64
N TYR A 550 22.26 13.97 -2.66
CA TYR A 550 22.99 14.03 -3.93
C TYR A 550 24.45 14.52 -3.80
N ASP A 551 24.86 15.09 -2.66
CA ASP A 551 26.28 15.31 -2.36
C ASP A 551 26.90 13.98 -1.90
N LEU A 552 27.37 13.22 -2.88
CA LEU A 552 27.86 11.85 -2.67
C LEU A 552 29.10 11.83 -1.77
N LYS A 553 29.97 12.85 -1.86
CA LYS A 553 31.16 12.98 -1.02
C LYS A 553 30.78 13.16 0.45
N ARG A 554 29.85 14.07 0.74
CA ARG A 554 29.36 14.31 2.11
C ARG A 554 28.59 13.11 2.65
N MET A 555 27.76 12.47 1.83
CA MET A 555 27.00 11.28 2.23
C MET A 555 27.94 10.12 2.59
N THR A 556 28.94 9.85 1.75
CA THR A 556 29.95 8.81 1.99
C THR A 556 30.78 9.11 3.24
N ALA A 557 31.18 10.37 3.45
CA ALA A 557 31.92 10.78 4.63
C ALA A 557 31.11 10.59 5.93
N ALA A 558 29.83 10.95 5.94
CA ALA A 558 28.96 10.78 7.10
C ALA A 558 28.76 9.30 7.46
N LEU A 559 28.54 8.43 6.47
CA LEU A 559 28.43 6.99 6.69
C LEU A 559 29.76 6.39 7.16
N ARG A 560 30.89 6.82 6.60
CA ARG A 560 32.22 6.41 7.06
C ARG A 560 32.46 6.79 8.51
N GLU A 561 32.16 8.04 8.88
CA GLU A 561 32.28 8.51 10.27
C GLU A 561 31.42 7.66 11.20
N ALA A 562 30.15 7.38 10.83
CA ALA A 562 29.27 6.52 11.62
C ALA A 562 29.85 5.10 11.81
N MET A 563 30.38 4.51 10.75
CA MET A 563 30.91 3.14 10.77
C MET A 563 32.24 3.01 11.51
N THR A 564 33.02 4.10 11.64
CA THR A 564 34.39 4.06 12.18
C THR A 564 34.61 4.88 13.45
N SER A 565 33.62 5.68 13.87
CA SER A 565 33.70 6.51 15.07
C SER A 565 34.05 5.67 16.32
N PRO A 566 34.96 6.12 17.19
CA PRO A 566 35.26 5.45 18.45
C PRO A 566 34.20 5.68 19.53
N GLU A 567 33.34 6.69 19.37
CA GLU A 567 32.26 6.99 20.32
C GLU A 567 31.29 5.80 20.39
N ARG A 568 30.85 5.41 21.59
CA ARG A 568 29.88 4.31 21.79
C ARG A 568 28.44 4.79 21.76
N GLY A 569 27.52 3.88 21.48
CA GLY A 569 26.07 4.15 21.44
C GLY A 569 25.59 4.51 20.03
N PRO A 570 24.28 4.73 19.85
CA PRO A 570 23.66 4.67 18.53
C PRO A 570 24.19 5.77 17.62
N LYS A 571 24.47 5.41 16.36
CA LYS A 571 24.94 6.35 15.35
C LYS A 571 23.82 6.67 14.38
N ILE A 572 23.22 7.85 14.52
CA ILE A 572 22.07 8.24 13.69
C ILE A 572 22.53 9.17 12.56
N VAL A 573 22.33 8.75 11.31
CA VAL A 573 22.54 9.56 10.12
C VAL A 573 21.18 9.90 9.52
N ILE A 574 20.81 11.18 9.50
CA ILE A 574 19.58 11.67 8.88
C ILE A 574 19.93 12.13 7.46
N ALA A 575 19.55 11.33 6.47
CA ALA A 575 19.78 11.57 5.05
C ALA A 575 18.56 12.27 4.46
N GLN A 576 18.67 13.57 4.22
CA GLN A 576 17.51 14.41 3.97
C GLN A 576 17.51 14.97 2.54
N SER A 577 16.48 14.67 1.75
CA SER A 577 16.23 15.24 0.42
C SER A 577 14.84 14.88 -0.06
N GLU A 578 14.11 15.86 -0.58
CA GLU A 578 12.72 15.70 -0.97
C GLU A 578 12.49 14.56 -1.99
N CYS A 579 11.44 13.77 -1.79
CA CYS A 579 10.96 12.80 -2.77
C CYS A 579 10.81 13.44 -4.15
N MET A 580 11.51 12.88 -5.15
CA MET A 580 11.55 13.45 -6.49
C MET A 580 10.19 13.42 -7.19
N LEU A 581 9.37 12.40 -6.94
CA LEU A 581 8.01 12.35 -7.52
C LEU A 581 7.16 13.51 -7.00
N ASN A 582 7.12 13.72 -5.68
CA ASN A 582 6.34 14.81 -5.08
C ASN A 582 6.88 16.19 -5.48
N LYS A 583 8.20 16.34 -5.56
CA LYS A 583 8.85 17.53 -6.11
C LYS A 583 8.38 17.82 -7.53
N GLN A 584 8.43 16.82 -8.42
CA GLN A 584 7.99 16.95 -9.81
C GLN A 584 6.48 17.24 -9.91
N ARG A 585 5.64 16.64 -9.06
CA ARG A 585 4.20 16.91 -9.00
C ARG A 585 3.92 18.37 -8.65
N ARG A 586 4.69 18.96 -7.72
CA ARG A 586 4.57 20.38 -7.36
C ARG A 586 5.14 21.32 -8.44
N GLU A 587 6.32 21.03 -8.97
CA GLU A 587 7.06 21.96 -9.83
C GLU A 587 6.62 21.93 -11.30
N LYS A 588 6.24 20.76 -11.85
CA LYS A 588 5.88 20.64 -13.27
C LYS A 588 4.69 21.53 -13.68
N PRO A 589 3.58 21.61 -12.93
CA PRO A 589 2.46 22.48 -13.29
C PRO A 589 2.85 23.96 -13.30
N VAL A 590 3.63 24.40 -12.30
CA VAL A 590 4.13 25.78 -12.20
C VAL A 590 5.03 26.10 -13.39
N VAL A 591 5.96 25.20 -13.71
CA VAL A 591 6.86 25.30 -14.87
C VAL A 591 6.07 25.34 -16.17
N ARG A 592 5.07 24.46 -16.35
CA ARG A 592 4.24 24.41 -17.55
C ARG A 592 3.44 25.71 -17.73
N LYS A 593 2.86 26.23 -16.65
CA LYS A 593 2.15 27.51 -16.64
C LYS A 593 3.09 28.67 -17.02
N ALA A 594 4.27 28.74 -16.41
CA ALA A 594 5.26 29.75 -16.76
C ALA A 594 5.69 29.66 -18.24
N MET A 595 5.90 28.45 -18.77
CA MET A 595 6.20 28.24 -20.19
C MET A 595 5.06 28.70 -21.10
N SER A 596 3.79 28.40 -20.77
CA SER A 596 2.64 28.84 -21.57
C SER A 596 2.41 30.34 -21.52
N GLU A 597 2.80 31.00 -20.42
CA GLU A 597 2.75 32.46 -20.26
C GLU A 597 3.92 33.18 -20.96
N GLY A 598 4.77 32.47 -21.72
CA GLY A 598 5.91 33.06 -22.42
C GLY A 598 7.08 33.44 -21.50
N LYS A 599 7.06 33.03 -20.22
CA LYS A 599 8.15 33.31 -19.28
C LYS A 599 9.35 32.42 -19.58
N ARG A 600 10.55 32.97 -19.42
CA ARG A 600 11.81 32.21 -19.55
C ARG A 600 11.83 31.11 -18.49
N VAL A 601 11.97 29.87 -18.93
CA VAL A 601 12.14 28.72 -18.03
C VAL A 601 13.41 27.98 -18.40
N GLU A 602 14.22 27.69 -17.39
CA GLU A 602 15.47 26.94 -17.54
C GLU A 602 15.35 25.59 -16.82
N ARG A 603 15.76 24.53 -17.52
CA ARG A 603 15.77 23.17 -16.98
C ARG A 603 17.12 22.53 -17.21
N GLU A 604 17.66 21.92 -16.19
CA GLU A 604 18.90 21.16 -16.30
C GLU A 604 18.63 19.75 -16.84
N ARG A 605 19.50 19.29 -17.73
CA ARG A 605 19.55 17.93 -18.22
C ARG A 605 21.00 17.45 -18.25
N PHE A 606 21.21 16.19 -17.92
CA PHE A 606 22.50 15.54 -18.08
C PHE A 606 22.54 14.77 -19.39
N GLY A 607 23.70 14.76 -20.03
CA GLY A 607 23.99 13.96 -21.20
C GLY A 607 25.34 13.27 -21.06
N ILE A 608 25.59 12.33 -21.97
CA ILE A 608 26.84 11.59 -22.06
C ILE A 608 27.41 11.85 -23.45
N ASP A 609 28.66 12.33 -23.47
CA ASP A 609 29.42 12.50 -24.69
C ASP A 609 29.91 11.12 -25.19
N PRO A 610 29.45 10.66 -26.36
CA PRO A 610 29.86 9.37 -26.91
C PRO A 610 31.36 9.25 -27.14
N ASP A 611 32.04 10.36 -27.46
CA ASP A 611 33.45 10.34 -27.86
C ASP A 611 34.38 10.05 -26.68
N THR A 612 33.96 10.45 -25.47
CA THR A 612 34.73 10.26 -24.23
C THR A 612 34.18 9.16 -23.33
N CYS A 613 33.01 8.60 -23.66
CA CYS A 613 32.44 7.49 -22.91
C CYS A 613 33.31 6.25 -23.04
N THR A 614 33.74 5.68 -21.91
CA THR A 614 34.57 4.46 -21.84
C THR A 614 33.78 3.19 -22.14
N GLY A 615 32.45 3.20 -21.97
CA GLY A 615 31.62 2.01 -22.07
C GLY A 615 31.60 1.14 -20.81
N ASP A 616 32.16 1.59 -19.68
CA ASP A 616 32.23 0.79 -18.43
C ASP A 616 30.90 0.64 -17.67
N HIS A 617 29.88 1.42 -18.07
CA HIS A 617 28.53 1.50 -17.50
C HIS A 617 28.48 1.65 -15.96
N SER A 618 29.52 2.18 -15.34
CA SER A 618 29.58 2.42 -13.90
C SER A 618 28.49 3.39 -13.44
N CYS A 619 28.20 4.41 -14.25
CA CYS A 619 27.08 5.32 -14.03
C CYS A 619 25.73 4.59 -13.93
N ILE A 620 25.54 3.49 -14.66
CA ILE A 620 24.33 2.65 -14.59
C ILE A 620 24.40 1.73 -13.36
N ARG A 621 25.51 0.99 -13.20
CA ARG A 621 25.69 0.00 -12.13
C ARG A 621 25.67 0.60 -10.72
N LEU A 622 26.13 1.84 -10.54
CA LEU A 622 26.17 2.48 -9.23
C LEU A 622 24.96 3.38 -8.98
N SER A 623 24.39 4.04 -9.99
CA SER A 623 23.22 4.90 -9.78
C SER A 623 21.88 4.18 -9.93
N GLY A 624 21.81 3.15 -10.79
CA GLY A 624 20.61 2.41 -11.18
C GLY A 624 19.51 3.22 -11.86
N CYS A 625 19.81 4.42 -12.38
CA CYS A 625 18.79 5.36 -12.87
C CYS A 625 18.01 4.80 -14.08
N PRO A 626 16.67 4.83 -14.10
CA PRO A 626 15.88 4.29 -15.22
C PRO A 626 15.99 5.14 -16.49
N SER A 627 16.48 6.38 -16.36
CA SER A 627 16.76 7.26 -17.50
C SER A 627 18.16 7.07 -18.07
N LEU A 628 18.95 6.10 -17.58
CA LEU A 628 20.20 5.70 -18.21
C LEU A 628 19.97 4.41 -18.99
N SER A 629 20.13 4.51 -20.31
CA SER A 629 20.02 3.40 -21.26
C SER A 629 21.37 3.16 -21.95
N ILE A 630 21.40 2.17 -22.85
CA ILE A 630 22.60 1.81 -23.62
C ILE A 630 22.27 1.99 -25.11
N LYS A 631 23.20 2.54 -25.88
CA LYS A 631 23.11 2.68 -27.34
C LYS A 631 24.38 2.14 -28.02
N PRO A 632 24.28 1.68 -29.28
CA PRO A 632 25.46 1.37 -30.08
C PRO A 632 26.44 2.55 -30.10
N ASN A 633 27.73 2.25 -30.11
CA ASN A 633 28.76 3.27 -30.26
C ASN A 633 28.62 3.92 -31.65
N PRO A 634 28.59 5.26 -31.77
CA PRO A 634 28.60 5.91 -33.08
C PRO A 634 29.93 5.71 -33.83
N ASP A 635 31.02 5.38 -33.13
CA ASP A 635 32.29 5.02 -33.76
C ASP A 635 32.27 3.54 -34.20
N PRO A 636 32.34 3.25 -35.53
CA PRO A 636 32.31 1.88 -36.03
C PRO A 636 33.53 1.05 -35.62
N LEU A 637 34.61 1.67 -35.14
CA LEU A 637 35.80 0.97 -34.64
C LEU A 637 35.64 0.50 -33.18
N ARG A 638 34.61 0.97 -32.48
CA ARG A 638 34.35 0.62 -31.08
C ARG A 638 33.12 -0.27 -30.97
N GLN A 639 33.32 -1.48 -30.47
CA GLN A 639 32.24 -2.47 -30.33
C GLN A 639 31.43 -2.30 -29.04
N ASP A 640 32.06 -1.76 -27.98
CA ASP A 640 31.40 -1.57 -26.70
C ASP A 640 30.34 -0.47 -26.78
N PRO A 641 29.09 -0.77 -26.38
CA PRO A 641 28.02 0.19 -26.45
C PRO A 641 28.20 1.26 -25.37
N ILE A 642 27.66 2.45 -25.63
CA ILE A 642 27.81 3.62 -24.76
C ILE A 642 26.57 3.84 -23.92
N ALA A 643 26.75 4.46 -22.76
CA ALA A 643 25.63 4.89 -21.94
C ALA A 643 24.94 6.12 -22.55
N HIS A 644 23.61 6.21 -22.40
CA HIS A 644 22.78 7.27 -22.95
C HIS A 644 21.79 7.77 -21.89
N VAL A 645 21.51 9.09 -21.88
CA VAL A 645 20.53 9.69 -20.96
C VAL A 645 19.23 9.99 -21.69
N ASP A 646 18.18 9.25 -21.35
CA ASP A 646 16.85 9.38 -21.95
C ASP A 646 16.15 10.70 -21.58
N ASN A 647 15.10 11.03 -22.35
CA ASN A 647 14.31 12.25 -22.16
C ASN A 647 13.52 12.29 -20.85
N SER A 648 13.40 11.16 -20.16
CA SER A 648 12.76 11.06 -18.83
C SER A 648 13.63 11.65 -17.71
N CYS A 649 14.89 12.01 -17.98
CA CYS A 649 15.81 12.59 -17.01
C CYS A 649 15.29 13.88 -16.37
N VAL A 650 15.34 13.93 -15.03
CA VAL A 650 14.89 15.07 -14.22
C VAL A 650 16.03 15.99 -13.76
N GLY A 651 17.26 15.77 -14.24
CA GLY A 651 18.38 16.67 -13.92
C GLY A 651 18.96 16.55 -12.52
N CYS A 652 18.84 15.40 -11.84
CA CYS A 652 19.29 15.27 -10.44
C CYS A 652 20.82 15.32 -10.21
N GLY A 653 21.63 15.10 -11.25
CA GLY A 653 23.10 15.14 -11.19
C GLY A 653 23.80 13.91 -10.61
N LEU A 654 23.09 12.96 -10.01
CA LEU A 654 23.70 11.78 -9.38
C LEU A 654 24.64 11.01 -10.33
N CYS A 655 24.23 10.74 -11.57
CA CYS A 655 25.05 9.99 -12.53
C CYS A 655 26.42 10.64 -12.82
N GLY A 656 26.49 11.98 -12.80
CA GLY A 656 27.76 12.71 -12.92
C GLY A 656 28.59 12.61 -11.65
N GLU A 657 27.98 12.82 -10.48
CA GLU A 657 28.63 12.68 -9.17
C GLU A 657 29.23 11.28 -8.98
N VAL A 658 28.50 10.23 -9.35
CA VAL A 658 28.96 8.84 -9.33
C VAL A 658 30.20 8.66 -10.20
N SER A 659 30.16 9.19 -11.43
CA SER A 659 31.26 9.01 -12.39
C SER A 659 32.53 9.73 -11.95
N HIS A 660 32.37 10.89 -11.30
CA HIS A 660 33.49 11.64 -10.72
C HIS A 660 34.03 10.97 -9.45
N ALA A 661 33.17 10.57 -8.53
CA ALA A 661 33.56 9.93 -7.27
C ALA A 661 34.20 8.55 -7.47
N ALA A 662 33.77 7.82 -8.51
CA ALA A 662 34.41 6.56 -8.87
C ALA A 662 35.71 6.75 -9.68
N VAL A 663 36.01 7.97 -10.16
CA VAL A 663 37.16 8.30 -11.02
C VAL A 663 37.15 7.48 -12.33
N LEU A 664 35.95 7.24 -12.89
CA LEU A 664 35.79 6.27 -14.00
C LEU A 664 35.53 6.91 -15.35
N CYS A 665 34.80 8.04 -15.44
CA CYS A 665 34.34 8.53 -16.75
C CYS A 665 34.12 10.05 -16.80
N PRO A 666 34.88 10.81 -17.63
CA PRO A 666 34.70 12.26 -17.80
C PRO A 666 33.55 12.63 -18.75
N SER A 667 32.79 11.66 -19.25
CA SER A 667 31.86 11.86 -20.38
C SER A 667 30.58 12.62 -20.06
N PHE A 668 30.34 12.98 -18.79
CA PHE A 668 29.10 13.64 -18.40
C PHE A 668 29.17 15.14 -18.65
N TYR A 669 28.14 15.66 -19.31
CA TYR A 669 27.93 17.10 -19.43
C TYR A 669 26.55 17.49 -18.91
N ARG A 670 26.45 18.70 -18.37
CA ARG A 670 25.17 19.34 -18.02
C ARG A 670 24.77 20.31 -19.12
N ALA A 671 23.58 20.12 -19.68
CA ALA A 671 22.96 21.04 -20.62
C ALA A 671 21.80 21.78 -19.93
N ASN A 672 21.76 23.11 -20.13
CA ASN A 672 20.64 23.93 -19.69
C ASN A 672 19.70 24.14 -20.87
N ILE A 673 18.50 23.60 -20.77
CA ILE A 673 17.44 23.75 -21.76
C ILE A 673 16.62 24.97 -21.38
N VAL A 674 16.68 26.01 -22.22
CA VAL A 674 15.93 27.25 -22.03
C VAL A 674 14.70 27.25 -22.95
N ALA A 675 13.51 27.34 -22.36
CA ALA A 675 12.26 27.63 -23.05
C ALA A 675 11.95 29.12 -22.93
N ASN A 676 11.37 29.72 -23.98
CA ASN A 676 11.14 31.16 -24.12
C ASN A 676 12.41 32.00 -23.84
N PRO A 677 13.49 31.78 -24.61
CA PRO A 677 14.74 32.50 -24.40
C PRO A 677 14.55 34.00 -24.62
N GLY A 678 15.29 34.81 -23.87
CA GLY A 678 15.32 36.25 -24.09
C GLY A 678 15.92 36.60 -25.47
N ARG A 679 15.70 37.85 -25.93
CA ARG A 679 16.22 38.31 -27.24
C ARG A 679 17.74 38.15 -27.36
N TRP A 680 18.47 38.40 -26.28
CA TRP A 680 19.93 38.26 -26.23
C TRP A 680 20.38 36.81 -26.31
N GLU A 681 19.70 35.91 -25.61
CA GLU A 681 19.98 34.47 -25.65
C GLU A 681 19.67 33.89 -27.04
N GLY A 682 18.58 34.34 -27.67
CA GLY A 682 18.24 33.98 -29.05
C GLY A 682 19.28 34.44 -30.07
N TRP A 683 19.77 35.69 -29.93
CA TRP A 683 20.85 36.22 -30.77
C TRP A 683 22.14 35.41 -30.60
N TRP A 684 22.55 35.17 -29.34
CA TRP A 684 23.76 34.42 -29.04
C TRP A 684 23.70 32.97 -29.51
N LYS A 685 22.54 32.31 -29.36
CA LYS A 685 22.29 30.97 -29.91
C LYS A 685 22.47 30.95 -31.41
N THR A 686 21.94 31.95 -32.12
CA THR A 686 22.04 32.05 -33.58
C THR A 686 23.49 32.22 -34.03
N LEU A 687 24.23 33.12 -33.37
CA LEU A 687 25.65 33.35 -33.64
C LEU A 687 26.49 32.08 -33.38
N ARG A 688 26.32 31.45 -32.21
CA ARG A 688 26.99 30.19 -31.86
C ARG A 688 26.68 29.09 -32.87
N SER A 689 25.42 28.92 -33.26
CA SER A 689 25.01 27.88 -34.20
C SER A 689 25.65 28.08 -35.59
N ARG A 690 25.76 29.32 -36.06
CA ARG A 690 26.45 29.65 -37.32
C ARG A 690 27.94 29.34 -37.27
N LEU A 691 28.62 29.75 -36.20
CA LEU A 691 30.06 29.50 -36.01
C LEU A 691 30.35 28.00 -35.88
N ILE A 692 29.63 27.30 -35.00
CA ILE A 692 29.80 25.86 -34.77
C ILE A 692 29.49 25.09 -36.06
N GLY A 693 28.38 25.39 -36.73
CA GLY A 693 28.03 24.75 -38.00
C GLY A 693 29.08 24.98 -39.09
N GLY A 694 29.66 26.17 -39.16
CA GLY A 694 30.77 26.47 -40.07
C GLY A 694 32.02 25.65 -39.78
N LEU A 695 32.39 25.50 -38.50
CA LEU A 695 33.53 24.68 -38.08
C LEU A 695 33.28 23.17 -38.32
N GLN A 696 32.09 22.66 -38.00
CA GLN A 696 31.71 21.27 -38.24
C GLN A 696 31.69 20.93 -39.73
N ALA A 697 31.16 21.83 -40.57
CA ALA A 697 31.17 21.64 -42.03
C ALA A 697 32.59 21.67 -42.63
N ARG A 698 33.52 22.39 -42.00
CA ARG A 698 34.94 22.36 -42.36
C ARG A 698 35.60 21.05 -41.93
N ASP A 699 35.37 20.61 -40.69
CA ASP A 699 35.92 19.35 -40.18
C ASP A 699 35.40 18.16 -41.00
N ALA A 700 34.10 18.10 -41.28
CA ALA A 700 33.50 17.08 -42.13
C ALA A 700 34.11 17.05 -43.54
N ARG A 701 34.38 18.23 -44.14
CA ARG A 701 35.08 18.33 -45.43
C ARG A 701 36.52 17.80 -45.35
N VAL A 702 37.24 18.11 -44.27
CA VAL A 702 38.62 17.62 -44.05
C VAL A 702 38.64 16.11 -43.84
N ARG A 703 37.69 15.55 -43.07
CA ARG A 703 37.55 14.10 -42.88
C ARG A 703 37.18 13.40 -44.19
N ALA A 704 36.22 13.94 -44.96
CA ALA A 704 35.84 13.39 -46.25
C ALA A 704 36.99 13.41 -47.26
N ALA A 705 37.83 14.45 -47.26
CA ALA A 705 39.02 14.52 -48.11
C ALA A 705 40.14 13.52 -47.69
N ARG A 706 40.05 12.94 -46.50
CA ARG A 706 41.01 11.96 -45.94
C ARG A 706 40.43 10.55 -45.82
N ALA A 707 39.14 10.37 -46.11
CA ALA A 707 38.49 9.07 -46.12
C ALA A 707 38.90 8.35 -47.41
N PHE A 708 39.77 7.35 -47.27
CA PHE A 708 40.16 6.42 -48.33
C PHE A 708 39.16 5.27 -48.45
#